data_AF-A0A1I1SEY0-F1
#
_entry.id   AF-A0A1I1SEY0-F1
#
_cell.length_a   1.000
_cell.length_b   1.000
_cell.length_c   1.000
_cell.angle_alpha   90.00
_cell.angle_beta   90.00
_cell.angle_gamma   90.00
#
_symmetry.space_group_name_H-M   'P 1'
#
loop_
_entity.id
_entity.type
_entity.pdbx_description
1 polymer ?
#
loop_
_entity_poly.entity_id
_entity_poly.type
_entity_poly.pdbx_seq_one_letter_code
_entity_poly.pdbx_strand_id
1 'polypeptide(L)'
;MAEQYWIGGFFIDLSRNQITQNKQSQIIAPKALAVLTYLAENQGKVVSHDALLAKVWQDTVVSPNTLQRSIAQIRKALGDDSKVQVYIKTHAKQGYSLECDVRWHDEIDLKAQDNTTPEITSEAIVEAVRGSACTHDPQENEAGKTDTNTTDKPSRSGIKLISIIFGILILSIMGYQYFVPKQASQFSFGELRALTSTDNKELASIYSPDGEYIVFHRYSEEFCINNVWAKNTKTQQEFQLTKNLDSYGSHSFSKDGKNLVFIKTGGCSKPITQKKCYKLMNLDFNKALVSPQTPSVLMECKNSQIRNPNWLNNNNIALLQKTSERWKLISYSVNENKSQVLYAPDDSNILDYDYSVKDDLIALTSIHTDGQYYIEVLKADGQVLSSHQINYPKEIAKFRLIYPNFSPFKNQLIFSTGKQLFTLSHEGQVNNISLPLDESLGSPKFHPDGNRMIVIKGHYDSDIATVPISQITQTQPEEAQNKQSTHFSVIDRSILAEDNAILQPNGKLIAYKSERSGDEQLWITDGKSAQQLTHLPMDAYLFGMDWAADGKSILINANNELTQVYLDLKQKPFPMDYPVVRLFQWDSKNNSALLLIRIKGILKFVEFNLTNSEFRIISDKRVNWALKSESGQLIYKDHMDRFWQPGPAEDQLIEALDGQGSSKKGFVINDNVIYGINDSFQLWSYALNEELFEIIGKLPSNVDDLTDINQDQLFITIRVSSNKEVVELTLNE
;
A
#
# COMPACT_ATOMS: atom_id res chain seq x y z
N MET A 1 -12.75 -28.22 -39.22
CA MET A 1 -11.48 -28.49 -38.50
C MET A 1 -11.88 -29.23 -37.25
N ALA A 2 -11.14 -30.27 -36.83
CA ALA A 2 -11.47 -30.98 -35.61
C ALA A 2 -11.42 -30.02 -34.41
N GLU A 3 -12.51 -29.89 -33.65
CA GLU A 3 -12.57 -29.04 -32.47
C GLU A 3 -11.76 -29.61 -31.29
N GLN A 4 -11.33 -30.87 -31.41
CA GLN A 4 -10.67 -31.65 -30.38
C GLN A 4 -9.53 -32.48 -30.98
N TYR A 5 -8.42 -32.60 -30.24
CA TYR A 5 -7.28 -33.42 -30.63
C TYR A 5 -6.46 -33.83 -29.40
N TRP A 6 -5.55 -34.77 -29.57
CA TRP A 6 -4.63 -35.24 -28.52
C TRP A 6 -3.19 -34.85 -28.84
N ILE A 7 -2.42 -34.53 -27.81
CA ILE A 7 -0.95 -34.44 -27.85
C ILE A 7 -0.42 -35.46 -26.85
N GLY A 8 0.08 -36.60 -27.33
CA GLY A 8 0.48 -37.73 -26.48
C GLY A 8 -0.69 -38.21 -25.61
N GLY A 9 -0.61 -37.92 -24.31
CA GLY A 9 -1.63 -38.21 -23.29
C GLY A 9 -2.50 -37.02 -22.84
N PHE A 10 -2.33 -35.83 -23.45
CA PHE A 10 -3.15 -34.64 -23.19
C PHE A 10 -4.29 -34.55 -24.20
N PHE A 11 -5.52 -34.32 -23.72
CA PHE A 11 -6.68 -34.01 -24.55
C PHE A 11 -6.85 -32.49 -24.65
N ILE A 12 -7.03 -31.97 -25.86
CA ILE A 12 -7.18 -30.56 -26.16
C ILE A 12 -8.61 -30.31 -26.67
N ASP A 13 -9.32 -29.39 -26.02
CA ASP A 13 -10.67 -28.95 -26.40
C ASP A 13 -10.64 -27.47 -26.78
N LEU A 14 -10.75 -27.18 -28.08
CA LEU A 14 -10.73 -25.83 -28.62
C LEU A 14 -12.01 -25.06 -28.31
N SER A 15 -13.15 -25.74 -28.21
CA SER A 15 -14.45 -25.12 -27.89
C SER A 15 -14.46 -24.54 -26.47
N ARG A 16 -13.82 -25.22 -25.52
CA ARG A 16 -13.72 -24.81 -24.11
C ARG A 16 -12.42 -24.07 -23.76
N ASN A 17 -11.47 -24.00 -24.69
CA ASN A 17 -10.10 -23.54 -24.47
C ASN A 17 -9.39 -24.30 -23.32
N GLN A 18 -9.50 -25.63 -23.31
CA GLN A 18 -9.04 -26.49 -22.21
C GLN A 18 -8.02 -27.54 -22.64
N ILE A 19 -7.10 -27.84 -21.72
CA ILE A 19 -6.18 -28.99 -21.78
C ILE A 19 -6.51 -29.91 -20.61
N THR A 20 -6.67 -31.21 -20.87
CA THR A 20 -7.05 -32.21 -19.86
C THR A 20 -6.08 -33.38 -19.83
N GLN A 21 -5.65 -33.77 -18.63
CA GLN A 21 -4.84 -34.97 -18.38
C GLN A 21 -5.30 -35.62 -17.07
N ASN A 22 -5.40 -36.95 -17.02
CA ASN A 22 -5.71 -37.70 -15.78
C ASN A 22 -6.96 -37.20 -15.00
N LYS A 23 -7.99 -36.76 -15.73
CA LYS A 23 -9.23 -36.11 -15.20
C LYS A 23 -9.05 -34.72 -14.56
N GLN A 24 -7.86 -34.12 -14.63
CA GLN A 24 -7.63 -32.71 -14.30
C GLN A 24 -7.66 -31.87 -15.58
N SER A 25 -8.45 -30.80 -15.58
CA SER A 25 -8.63 -29.90 -16.73
C SER A 25 -8.18 -28.48 -16.38
N GLN A 26 -7.32 -27.90 -17.21
CA GLN A 26 -6.81 -26.53 -17.09
C GLN A 26 -7.33 -25.67 -18.25
N ILE A 27 -7.89 -24.50 -17.94
CA ILE A 27 -8.26 -23.48 -18.93
C ILE A 27 -6.99 -22.73 -19.36
N ILE A 28 -6.84 -22.51 -20.66
CA ILE A 28 -5.70 -21.83 -21.30
C ILE A 28 -6.19 -20.58 -22.02
N ALA A 29 -5.37 -19.52 -22.06
CA ALA A 29 -5.70 -18.31 -22.82
C ALA A 29 -5.85 -18.65 -24.32
N PRO A 30 -6.91 -18.19 -25.01
CA PRO A 30 -7.19 -18.63 -26.39
C PRO A 30 -6.04 -18.42 -27.38
N LYS A 31 -5.26 -17.35 -27.25
CA LYS A 31 -4.06 -17.11 -28.07
C LYS A 31 -2.92 -18.11 -27.78
N ALA A 32 -2.74 -18.52 -26.52
CA ALA A 32 -1.77 -19.57 -26.18
C ALA A 32 -2.22 -20.95 -26.68
N LEU A 33 -3.52 -21.25 -26.65
CA LEU A 33 -4.04 -22.49 -27.23
C LEU A 33 -3.97 -22.50 -28.77
N ALA A 34 -4.16 -21.35 -29.42
CA ALA A 34 -3.92 -21.18 -30.86
C ALA A 34 -2.44 -21.38 -31.23
N VAL A 35 -1.49 -20.90 -30.41
CA VAL A 35 -0.05 -21.21 -30.56
C VAL A 35 0.21 -22.72 -30.47
N LEU A 36 -0.34 -23.41 -29.47
CA LEU A 36 -0.20 -24.86 -29.34
C LEU A 36 -0.77 -25.60 -30.56
N THR A 37 -1.94 -25.18 -31.03
CA THR A 37 -2.63 -25.77 -32.18
C THR A 37 -1.84 -25.59 -33.46
N TYR A 38 -1.24 -24.42 -33.69
CA TYR A 38 -0.40 -24.19 -34.87
C TYR A 38 0.93 -24.96 -34.81
N LEU A 39 1.48 -25.19 -33.60
CA LEU A 39 2.61 -26.10 -33.41
C LEU A 39 2.21 -27.58 -33.62
N ALA A 40 0.98 -27.97 -33.28
CA ALA A 40 0.43 -29.30 -33.51
C ALA A 40 0.12 -29.57 -35.01
N GLU A 41 -0.39 -28.57 -35.74
CA GLU A 41 -0.49 -28.58 -37.22
C GLU A 41 0.89 -28.81 -37.89
N ASN A 42 1.98 -28.49 -37.18
CA ASN A 42 3.36 -28.55 -37.66
C ASN A 42 4.24 -29.49 -36.81
N GLN A 43 3.67 -30.59 -36.28
CA GLN A 43 4.40 -31.59 -35.47
C GLN A 43 5.77 -31.94 -36.08
N GLY A 44 6.82 -31.94 -35.24
CA GLY A 44 8.19 -32.29 -35.63
C GLY A 44 8.90 -31.27 -36.53
N LYS A 45 8.31 -30.10 -36.79
CA LYS A 45 8.92 -29.01 -37.58
C LYS A 45 9.16 -27.78 -36.71
N VAL A 46 10.21 -27.02 -37.03
CA VAL A 46 10.48 -25.72 -36.40
C VAL A 46 9.62 -24.66 -37.06
N VAL A 47 8.65 -24.10 -36.31
CA VAL A 47 7.83 -22.97 -36.74
C VAL A 47 8.49 -21.68 -36.25
N SER A 48 8.75 -20.73 -37.15
CA SER A 48 9.48 -19.51 -36.81
C SER A 48 8.70 -18.58 -35.89
N HIS A 49 9.42 -17.70 -35.17
CA HIS A 49 8.82 -16.67 -34.32
C HIS A 49 7.83 -15.81 -35.13
N ASP A 50 8.23 -15.35 -36.31
CA ASP A 50 7.40 -14.50 -37.16
C ASP A 50 6.17 -15.24 -37.71
N ALA A 51 6.29 -16.54 -38.03
CA ALA A 51 5.15 -17.35 -38.47
C ALA A 51 4.14 -17.58 -37.33
N LEU A 52 4.61 -17.83 -36.10
CA LEU A 52 3.77 -17.96 -34.91
C LEU A 52 3.04 -16.64 -34.60
N LEU A 53 3.76 -15.51 -34.67
CA LEU A 53 3.18 -14.18 -34.49
C LEU A 53 2.15 -13.85 -35.58
N ALA A 54 2.52 -13.99 -36.85
CA ALA A 54 1.65 -13.67 -37.99
C ALA A 54 0.44 -14.62 -38.15
N LYS A 55 0.50 -15.87 -37.69
CA LYS A 55 -0.66 -16.78 -37.71
C LYS A 55 -1.66 -16.46 -36.59
N VAL A 56 -1.18 -16.12 -35.39
CA VAL A 56 -2.02 -16.03 -34.19
C VAL A 56 -2.42 -14.58 -33.83
N TRP A 57 -1.68 -13.57 -34.28
CA TRP A 57 -1.93 -12.14 -34.06
C TRP A 57 -1.97 -11.34 -35.38
N GLN A 58 -2.77 -11.82 -36.35
CA GLN A 58 -2.90 -11.22 -37.70
C GLN A 58 -3.17 -9.70 -37.67
N ASP A 59 -4.06 -9.24 -36.79
CA ASP A 59 -4.50 -7.85 -36.69
C ASP A 59 -4.02 -7.15 -35.40
N THR A 60 -2.84 -7.52 -34.86
CA THR A 60 -2.36 -6.91 -33.60
C THR A 60 -0.83 -6.81 -33.55
N VAL A 61 -0.32 -5.58 -33.39
CA VAL A 61 1.10 -5.34 -33.12
C VAL A 61 1.42 -5.79 -31.69
N VAL A 62 2.11 -6.93 -31.56
CA VAL A 62 2.52 -7.51 -30.27
C VAL A 62 4.04 -7.63 -30.18
N SER A 63 4.60 -7.48 -28.98
CA SER A 63 6.03 -7.68 -28.76
C SER A 63 6.40 -9.18 -28.76
N PRO A 64 7.66 -9.55 -29.07
CA PRO A 64 8.10 -10.95 -29.06
C PRO A 64 7.89 -11.67 -27.71
N ASN A 65 7.84 -10.91 -26.60
CA ASN A 65 7.58 -11.43 -25.26
C ASN A 65 6.17 -12.06 -25.15
N THR A 66 5.20 -11.63 -25.96
CA THR A 66 3.84 -12.21 -25.99
C THR A 66 3.85 -13.67 -26.43
N LEU A 67 4.70 -14.02 -27.42
CA LEU A 67 4.89 -15.42 -27.83
C LEU A 67 5.60 -16.22 -26.73
N GLN A 68 6.62 -15.65 -26.08
CA GLN A 68 7.33 -16.31 -24.96
C GLN A 68 6.40 -16.61 -23.78
N ARG A 69 5.54 -15.65 -23.38
CA ARG A 69 4.51 -15.84 -22.33
C ARG A 69 3.51 -16.94 -22.71
N SER A 70 3.12 -16.99 -23.99
CA SER A 70 2.23 -18.04 -24.51
C SER A 70 2.90 -19.43 -24.42
N ILE A 71 4.14 -19.57 -24.87
CA ILE A 71 4.90 -20.83 -24.76
C ILE A 71 5.09 -21.25 -23.29
N ALA A 72 5.34 -20.31 -22.37
CA ALA A 72 5.47 -20.59 -20.95
C ALA A 72 4.15 -21.11 -20.32
N GLN A 73 3.00 -20.53 -20.69
CA GLN A 73 1.68 -21.01 -20.26
C GLN A 73 1.40 -22.43 -20.77
N ILE A 74 1.70 -22.69 -22.05
CA ILE A 74 1.52 -24.02 -22.67
C ILE A 74 2.42 -25.05 -21.99
N ARG A 75 3.71 -24.75 -21.81
CA ARG A 75 4.66 -25.64 -21.13
C ARG A 75 4.18 -26.00 -19.72
N LYS A 76 3.73 -25.01 -18.92
CA LYS A 76 3.16 -25.27 -17.59
C LYS A 76 1.94 -26.23 -17.65
N ALA A 77 1.07 -26.09 -18.65
CA ALA A 77 -0.10 -26.95 -18.82
C ALA A 77 0.22 -28.36 -19.32
N LEU A 78 1.34 -28.54 -20.03
CA LEU A 78 1.86 -29.84 -20.48
C LEU A 78 2.84 -30.47 -19.47
N GLY A 79 3.07 -29.85 -18.31
CA GLY A 79 4.07 -30.31 -17.34
C GLY A 79 5.53 -30.22 -17.84
N ASP A 80 5.81 -29.41 -18.86
CA ASP A 80 7.09 -29.31 -19.55
C ASP A 80 8.01 -28.27 -18.87
N ASP A 81 9.25 -28.65 -18.52
CA ASP A 81 10.23 -27.72 -17.99
C ASP A 81 11.00 -27.04 -19.14
N SER A 82 11.07 -25.70 -19.08
CA SER A 82 12.02 -24.85 -19.82
C SER A 82 13.46 -25.39 -19.96
N LYS A 83 13.95 -26.20 -19.01
CA LYS A 83 15.30 -26.80 -19.01
C LYS A 83 15.39 -28.18 -19.68
N VAL A 84 14.29 -28.93 -19.72
CA VAL A 84 14.26 -30.33 -20.21
C VAL A 84 13.58 -30.44 -21.57
N GLN A 85 12.57 -29.61 -21.83
CA GLN A 85 11.92 -29.39 -23.14
C GLN A 85 11.48 -30.70 -23.81
N VAL A 86 10.66 -31.46 -23.07
CA VAL A 86 10.14 -32.77 -23.46
C VAL A 86 9.08 -32.63 -24.56
N TYR A 87 8.21 -31.63 -24.46
CA TYR A 87 7.08 -31.47 -25.38
C TYR A 87 7.32 -30.36 -26.41
N ILE A 88 7.77 -29.17 -25.96
CA ILE A 88 8.07 -28.03 -26.84
C ILE A 88 9.55 -27.70 -26.74
N LYS A 89 10.28 -27.76 -27.85
CA LYS A 89 11.69 -27.34 -27.93
C LYS A 89 11.81 -25.90 -28.43
N THR A 90 12.71 -25.13 -27.82
CA THR A 90 13.09 -23.77 -28.24
C THR A 90 14.32 -23.86 -29.13
N HIS A 91 14.19 -23.49 -30.41
CA HIS A 91 15.31 -23.37 -31.34
C HIS A 91 15.77 -21.91 -31.37
N ALA A 92 16.85 -21.62 -30.63
CA ALA A 92 17.29 -20.24 -30.37
C ALA A 92 17.46 -19.42 -31.66
N LYS A 93 16.85 -18.22 -31.69
CA LYS A 93 16.74 -17.32 -32.85
C LYS A 93 15.98 -17.86 -34.08
N GLN A 94 15.51 -19.10 -34.06
CA GLN A 94 14.75 -19.70 -35.16
C GLN A 94 13.25 -19.75 -34.80
N GLY A 95 12.87 -20.54 -33.80
CA GLY A 95 11.46 -20.82 -33.54
C GLY A 95 11.21 -21.85 -32.44
N TYR A 96 10.07 -22.53 -32.53
CA TYR A 96 9.68 -23.61 -31.62
C TYR A 96 9.21 -24.82 -32.42
N SER A 97 9.37 -26.03 -31.87
CA SER A 97 8.79 -27.26 -32.42
C SER A 97 8.04 -28.05 -31.34
N LEU A 98 6.99 -28.76 -31.74
CA LEU A 98 6.29 -29.74 -30.91
C LEU A 98 6.81 -31.14 -31.22
N GLU A 99 7.29 -31.83 -30.20
CA GLU A 99 8.10 -33.06 -30.31
C GLU A 99 7.36 -34.28 -29.75
N CYS A 100 6.03 -34.28 -29.89
CA CYS A 100 5.12 -35.27 -29.32
C CYS A 100 4.01 -35.62 -30.31
N ASP A 101 3.51 -36.85 -30.28
CA ASP A 101 2.54 -37.36 -31.25
C ASP A 101 1.17 -36.69 -31.15
N VAL A 102 0.75 -36.07 -32.25
CA VAL A 102 -0.54 -35.42 -32.39
C VAL A 102 -1.54 -36.39 -33.03
N ARG A 103 -2.69 -36.58 -32.39
CA ARG A 103 -3.80 -37.37 -32.93
C ARG A 103 -5.05 -36.50 -33.01
N TRP A 104 -5.35 -36.02 -34.20
CA TRP A 104 -6.58 -35.27 -34.49
C TRP A 104 -7.80 -36.18 -34.38
N HIS A 105 -8.92 -35.64 -33.92
CA HIS A 105 -10.17 -36.39 -33.83
C HIS A 105 -10.98 -36.19 -35.12
N ASP A 106 -10.73 -37.04 -36.12
CA ASP A 106 -11.53 -37.06 -37.35
C ASP A 106 -12.94 -37.58 -37.06
N GLU A 107 -13.96 -36.91 -37.61
CA GLU A 107 -15.38 -37.22 -37.37
C GLU A 107 -15.78 -38.57 -38.00
N ILE A 108 -16.02 -39.61 -37.18
CA ILE A 108 -16.63 -40.87 -37.63
C ILE A 108 -17.77 -41.29 -36.67
N ASP A 109 -18.98 -41.25 -37.22
CA ASP A 109 -20.24 -41.87 -36.79
C ASP A 109 -20.64 -41.89 -35.30
N LEU A 110 -21.46 -40.89 -34.93
CA LEU A 110 -22.34 -40.91 -33.75
C LEU A 110 -23.51 -41.91 -33.91
N LYS A 111 -23.26 -43.23 -33.82
CA LYS A 111 -24.31 -44.23 -33.56
C LYS A 111 -23.84 -45.36 -32.64
N ALA A 112 -24.74 -45.75 -31.74
CA ALA A 112 -24.56 -46.68 -30.62
C ALA A 112 -23.72 -46.09 -29.46
N GLN A 113 -24.12 -46.17 -28.18
CA GLN A 113 -25.31 -46.80 -27.59
C GLN A 113 -26.10 -45.84 -26.70
N ASP A 114 -27.42 -45.91 -26.86
CA ASP A 114 -28.40 -45.52 -25.86
C ASP A 114 -28.49 -46.60 -24.76
N ASN A 115 -29.02 -46.24 -23.58
CA ASN A 115 -29.32 -47.13 -22.44
C ASN A 115 -28.12 -47.83 -21.74
N THR A 116 -27.73 -47.34 -20.55
CA THR A 116 -28.22 -47.91 -19.27
C THR A 116 -27.67 -47.17 -18.05
N THR A 117 -28.57 -46.53 -17.30
CA THR A 117 -28.35 -46.21 -15.87
C THR A 117 -28.67 -47.47 -15.04
N PRO A 118 -27.99 -47.68 -13.91
CA PRO A 118 -28.80 -47.88 -12.70
C PRO A 118 -28.23 -47.18 -11.45
N GLU A 119 -29.13 -46.61 -10.66
CA GLU A 119 -28.91 -46.45 -9.22
C GLU A 119 -28.92 -47.84 -8.56
N ILE A 120 -28.02 -48.12 -7.62
CA ILE A 120 -28.18 -49.23 -6.67
C ILE A 120 -27.83 -48.72 -5.26
N THR A 121 -28.78 -48.92 -4.34
CA THR A 121 -28.67 -48.60 -2.92
C THR A 121 -27.96 -49.71 -2.12
N SER A 122 -27.82 -49.50 -0.82
CA SER A 122 -27.04 -50.32 0.09
C SER A 122 -27.62 -51.71 0.43
N GLU A 123 -26.71 -52.57 0.90
CA GLU A 123 -26.88 -53.76 1.75
C GLU A 123 -26.89 -55.18 1.13
N ALA A 124 -25.97 -55.99 1.67
CA ALA A 124 -26.04 -57.43 1.96
C ALA A 124 -26.17 -58.47 0.81
N ILE A 125 -25.02 -58.99 0.36
CA ILE A 125 -24.75 -60.45 0.33
C ILE A 125 -23.40 -60.71 1.03
N VAL A 126 -23.23 -61.92 1.59
CA VAL A 126 -22.19 -62.32 2.56
C VAL A 126 -21.28 -63.43 1.99
N GLU A 127 -20.04 -63.55 2.51
CA GLU A 127 -19.05 -64.62 2.27
C GLU A 127 -18.53 -64.75 0.80
N ALA A 128 -17.22 -64.84 0.51
CA ALA A 128 -16.17 -65.55 1.23
C ALA A 128 -14.73 -65.16 0.79
N VAL A 129 -13.85 -64.87 1.77
CA VAL A 129 -12.47 -65.41 1.84
C VAL A 129 -12.15 -65.61 3.33
N ARG A 130 -11.54 -66.75 3.69
CA ARG A 130 -11.05 -67.05 5.05
C ARG A 130 -9.56 -67.41 5.00
N GLY A 131 -8.84 -67.02 6.06
CA GLY A 131 -7.50 -67.51 6.39
C GLY A 131 -6.36 -66.52 6.06
N SER A 132 -5.28 -66.44 6.85
CA SER A 132 -5.07 -67.10 8.15
C SER A 132 -3.88 -66.48 8.90
N ALA A 133 -4.00 -66.34 10.24
CA ALA A 133 -2.94 -66.45 11.27
C ALA A 133 -1.64 -65.58 11.17
N CYS A 134 -0.93 -65.21 12.25
CA CYS A 134 -1.07 -65.43 13.71
C CYS A 134 -0.18 -64.44 14.51
N THR A 135 -0.55 -64.10 15.77
CA THR A 135 0.30 -63.80 16.97
C THR A 135 1.51 -62.83 16.89
N HIS A 136 1.96 -62.08 17.92
CA HIS A 136 1.69 -61.90 19.37
C HIS A 136 1.71 -60.35 19.63
N ASP A 137 1.02 -59.69 20.59
CA ASP A 137 0.85 -59.92 22.06
C ASP A 137 2.14 -59.64 22.87
N PRO A 138 2.12 -59.20 24.15
CA PRO A 138 1.05 -58.64 25.00
C PRO A 138 1.25 -57.10 25.20
N GLN A 139 0.76 -56.34 26.21
CA GLN A 139 -0.05 -56.55 27.43
C GLN A 139 -0.72 -55.22 27.88
N GLU A 140 -1.86 -55.26 28.57
CA GLU A 140 -2.27 -54.29 29.61
C GLU A 140 -2.95 -55.07 30.76
N ASN A 141 -2.81 -54.64 32.02
CA ASN A 141 -3.14 -55.47 33.19
C ASN A 141 -3.62 -54.62 34.38
N GLU A 142 -4.85 -54.82 34.85
CA GLU A 142 -5.15 -54.67 36.28
C GLU A 142 -6.34 -55.53 36.73
N ALA A 143 -6.42 -55.79 38.04
CA ALA A 143 -7.03 -57.00 38.60
C ALA A 143 -8.55 -56.95 38.85
N GLY A 144 -9.14 -58.15 38.96
CA GLY A 144 -10.54 -58.35 39.35
C GLY A 144 -10.81 -58.16 40.86
N LYS A 145 -12.10 -58.27 41.24
CA LYS A 145 -12.60 -57.97 42.59
C LYS A 145 -12.63 -59.17 43.53
N THR A 146 -12.03 -58.98 44.70
CA THR A 146 -12.30 -59.62 46.01
C THR A 146 -11.97 -58.55 47.08
N ASP A 147 -12.53 -58.51 48.29
CA ASP A 147 -13.22 -59.54 49.09
C ASP A 147 -14.49 -59.01 49.78
N THR A 148 -15.20 -59.92 50.46
CA THR A 148 -16.26 -59.57 51.43
C THR A 148 -15.73 -59.51 52.86
N ASN A 149 -16.28 -58.60 53.65
CA ASN A 149 -16.28 -58.57 55.11
C ASN A 149 -14.94 -58.50 55.86
N THR A 150 -14.70 -57.35 56.50
CA THR A 150 -14.79 -57.29 57.97
C THR A 150 -15.09 -55.86 58.45
N THR A 151 -15.52 -55.73 59.70
CA THR A 151 -15.93 -54.47 60.32
C THR A 151 -14.76 -53.71 60.92
N ASP A 152 -14.68 -52.39 60.70
CA ASP A 152 -14.40 -51.45 61.80
C ASP A 152 -14.76 -49.98 61.51
N LYS A 153 -14.88 -49.19 62.58
CA LYS A 153 -14.98 -47.71 62.61
C LYS A 153 -13.96 -47.24 63.67
N PRO A 154 -13.25 -46.09 63.52
CA PRO A 154 -13.77 -44.77 63.10
C PRO A 154 -12.91 -44.15 61.95
N SER A 155 -12.96 -42.87 61.51
CA SER A 155 -13.28 -41.61 62.19
C SER A 155 -13.64 -40.47 61.20
N ARG A 156 -14.54 -39.57 61.61
CA ARG A 156 -14.99 -38.39 60.83
C ARG A 156 -14.03 -37.19 60.97
N SER A 157 -12.79 -37.30 60.50
CA SER A 157 -11.81 -36.19 60.54
C SER A 157 -11.26 -35.80 59.15
N GLY A 158 -10.77 -36.75 58.35
CA GLY A 158 -10.03 -36.44 57.11
C GLY A 158 -10.85 -35.72 56.02
N ILE A 159 -12.14 -36.03 55.90
CA ILE A 159 -12.98 -35.59 54.77
C ILE A 159 -13.07 -34.05 54.69
N LYS A 160 -13.17 -33.35 55.84
CA LYS A 160 -13.26 -31.88 55.84
C LYS A 160 -12.03 -31.19 55.26
N LEU A 161 -10.83 -31.73 55.52
CA LEU A 161 -9.59 -31.14 55.01
C LEU A 161 -9.49 -31.30 53.49
N ILE A 162 -9.87 -32.47 52.97
CA ILE A 162 -9.93 -32.74 51.53
C ILE A 162 -10.92 -31.80 50.84
N SER A 163 -12.13 -31.60 51.39
CA SER A 163 -13.11 -30.66 50.84
C SER A 163 -12.62 -29.21 50.83
N ILE A 164 -11.87 -28.77 51.85
CA ILE A 164 -11.28 -27.43 51.89
C ILE A 164 -10.18 -27.28 50.83
N ILE A 165 -9.27 -28.26 50.70
CA ILE A 165 -8.22 -28.25 49.69
C ILE A 165 -8.82 -28.26 48.28
N PHE A 166 -9.86 -29.06 48.03
CA PHE A 166 -10.54 -29.10 46.73
C PHE A 166 -11.30 -27.80 46.43
N GLY A 167 -11.89 -27.16 47.44
CA GLY A 167 -12.51 -25.83 47.32
C GLY A 167 -11.49 -24.73 47.00
N ILE A 168 -10.33 -24.73 47.68
CA ILE A 168 -9.22 -23.82 47.39
C ILE A 168 -8.66 -24.09 45.98
N LEU A 169 -8.53 -25.35 45.57
CA LEU A 169 -8.08 -25.72 44.23
C LEU A 169 -9.04 -25.19 43.16
N ILE A 170 -10.35 -25.41 43.32
CA ILE A 170 -11.38 -24.88 42.40
C ILE A 170 -11.34 -23.35 42.38
N LEU A 171 -11.27 -22.67 43.53
CA LEU A 171 -11.16 -21.21 43.58
C LEU A 171 -9.86 -20.69 42.95
N SER A 172 -8.75 -21.42 43.06
CA SER A 172 -7.49 -21.08 42.41
C SER A 172 -7.53 -21.31 40.89
N ILE A 173 -8.24 -22.34 40.40
CA ILE A 173 -8.46 -22.60 38.97
C ILE A 173 -9.44 -21.57 38.38
N MET A 174 -10.52 -21.24 39.08
CA MET A 174 -11.45 -20.17 38.67
C MET A 174 -10.77 -18.80 38.69
N GLY A 175 -9.97 -18.51 39.72
CA GLY A 175 -9.13 -17.31 39.78
C GLY A 175 -8.13 -17.27 38.63
N TYR A 176 -7.43 -18.37 38.37
CA TYR A 176 -6.50 -18.49 37.23
C TYR A 176 -7.24 -18.29 35.89
N GLN A 177 -8.40 -18.90 35.66
CA GLN A 177 -9.21 -18.68 34.45
C GLN A 177 -9.79 -17.26 34.33
N TYR A 178 -9.85 -16.50 35.43
CA TYR A 178 -10.30 -15.10 35.44
C TYR A 178 -9.14 -14.10 35.28
N PHE A 179 -7.92 -14.47 35.71
CA PHE A 179 -6.70 -13.66 35.61
C PHE A 179 -5.77 -14.03 34.45
N VAL A 180 -5.91 -15.21 33.84
CA VAL A 180 -5.34 -15.51 32.53
C VAL A 180 -6.05 -14.62 31.51
N PRO A 181 -5.34 -13.73 30.80
CA PRO A 181 -5.96 -12.96 29.73
C PRO A 181 -6.46 -13.95 28.67
N LYS A 182 -7.73 -13.82 28.28
CA LYS A 182 -8.25 -14.57 27.13
C LYS A 182 -7.39 -14.21 25.93
N GLN A 183 -6.74 -15.22 25.34
CA GLN A 183 -5.97 -15.07 24.12
C GLN A 183 -6.88 -14.39 23.08
N ALA A 184 -6.42 -13.25 22.56
CA ALA A 184 -7.21 -12.47 21.60
C ALA A 184 -7.51 -13.33 20.37
N SER A 185 -8.69 -13.13 19.76
CA SER A 185 -9.05 -13.79 18.51
C SER A 185 -7.95 -13.56 17.48
N GLN A 186 -7.20 -14.61 17.17
CA GLN A 186 -6.10 -14.54 16.24
C GLN A 186 -6.68 -14.66 14.82
N PHE A 187 -6.47 -13.65 14.00
CA PHE A 187 -6.86 -13.71 12.60
C PHE A 187 -6.13 -14.86 11.91
N SER A 188 -6.92 -15.75 11.29
CA SER A 188 -6.47 -16.82 10.40
C SER A 188 -6.92 -16.47 8.99
N PHE A 189 -6.07 -16.70 7.98
CA PHE A 189 -6.28 -16.20 6.62
C PHE A 189 -6.30 -17.31 5.57
N GLY A 190 -7.23 -17.20 4.63
CA GLY A 190 -7.41 -18.13 3.53
C GLY A 190 -6.83 -17.59 2.23
N GLU A 191 -7.65 -17.61 1.17
CA GLU A 191 -7.35 -17.07 -0.14
C GLU A 191 -7.24 -15.53 -0.14
N LEU A 192 -6.23 -15.04 -0.88
CA LEU A 192 -6.08 -13.65 -1.32
C LEU A 192 -6.44 -13.57 -2.81
N ARG A 193 -7.43 -12.76 -3.17
CA ARG A 193 -8.05 -12.69 -4.51
C ARG A 193 -8.08 -11.26 -5.04
N ALA A 194 -7.59 -11.02 -6.25
CA ALA A 194 -7.75 -9.72 -6.90
C ALA A 194 -9.22 -9.41 -7.24
N LEU A 195 -9.73 -8.25 -6.83
CA LEU A 195 -11.05 -7.74 -7.23
C LEU A 195 -10.95 -6.75 -8.39
N THR A 196 -9.88 -5.95 -8.42
CA THR A 196 -9.46 -5.18 -9.59
C THR A 196 -8.04 -5.62 -9.97
N SER A 197 -7.65 -5.40 -11.23
CA SER A 197 -6.29 -5.57 -11.71
C SER A 197 -6.25 -4.93 -13.10
N THR A 198 -5.89 -3.65 -13.14
CA THR A 198 -5.86 -2.82 -14.37
C THR A 198 -4.55 -2.04 -14.43
N ASP A 199 -4.20 -1.52 -15.60
CA ASP A 199 -3.03 -0.64 -15.77
C ASP A 199 -3.20 0.72 -15.06
N ASN A 200 -4.42 1.03 -14.58
CA ASN A 200 -4.71 2.22 -13.79
C ASN A 200 -4.54 1.96 -12.30
N LYS A 201 -3.96 2.94 -11.60
CA LYS A 201 -3.80 2.91 -10.14
C LYS A 201 -5.15 2.99 -9.43
N GLU A 202 -5.46 1.98 -8.63
CA GLU A 202 -6.71 1.84 -7.90
C GLU A 202 -6.49 1.92 -6.38
N LEU A 203 -7.32 2.71 -5.69
CA LEU A 203 -7.16 3.05 -4.27
C LEU A 203 -8.50 3.18 -3.52
N ALA A 204 -8.41 3.30 -2.20
CA ALA A 204 -9.49 3.72 -1.30
C ALA A 204 -10.76 2.88 -1.46
N SER A 205 -10.66 1.56 -1.24
CA SER A 205 -11.79 0.64 -1.44
C SER A 205 -12.62 0.45 -0.17
N ILE A 206 -13.94 0.60 -0.26
CA ILE A 206 -14.92 0.16 0.78
C ILE A 206 -15.98 -0.73 0.15
N TYR A 207 -16.64 -1.58 0.94
CA TYR A 207 -17.85 -2.28 0.49
C TYR A 207 -19.10 -1.41 0.64
N SER A 208 -20.14 -1.70 -0.14
CA SER A 208 -21.52 -1.27 0.14
C SER A 208 -22.07 -1.92 1.43
N PRO A 209 -23.08 -1.34 2.10
CA PRO A 209 -23.63 -1.90 3.35
C PRO A 209 -24.27 -3.30 3.20
N ASP A 210 -24.62 -3.71 1.98
CA ASP A 210 -25.10 -5.05 1.63
C ASP A 210 -23.97 -6.02 1.21
N GLY A 211 -22.75 -5.53 1.03
CA GLY A 211 -21.58 -6.31 0.59
C GLY A 211 -21.54 -6.67 -0.91
N GLU A 212 -22.58 -6.31 -1.68
CA GLU A 212 -22.66 -6.71 -3.10
C GLU A 212 -21.71 -5.93 -4.02
N TYR A 213 -21.25 -4.75 -3.59
CA TYR A 213 -20.34 -3.90 -4.35
C TYR A 213 -19.11 -3.52 -3.54
N ILE A 214 -17.98 -3.37 -4.22
CA ILE A 214 -16.90 -2.48 -3.76
C ILE A 214 -17.03 -1.12 -4.44
N VAL A 215 -16.63 -0.05 -3.76
CA VAL A 215 -16.48 1.31 -4.30
C VAL A 215 -15.05 1.78 -4.07
N PHE A 216 -14.38 2.15 -5.15
CA PHE A 216 -12.93 2.43 -5.22
C PHE A 216 -12.64 3.60 -6.18
N HIS A 217 -11.43 4.14 -6.12
CA HIS A 217 -10.99 5.27 -6.96
C HIS A 217 -10.00 4.77 -8.00
N ARG A 218 -10.31 4.94 -9.30
CA ARG A 218 -9.42 4.64 -10.42
C ARG A 218 -8.80 5.94 -10.93
N TYR A 219 -7.47 6.06 -10.83
CA TYR A 219 -6.72 7.26 -11.18
C TYR A 219 -6.32 7.30 -12.66
N SER A 220 -6.13 8.50 -13.19
CA SER A 220 -5.47 8.74 -14.47
C SER A 220 -3.97 8.41 -14.37
N GLU A 221 -3.40 7.88 -15.45
CA GLU A 221 -1.96 7.59 -15.59
C GLU A 221 -1.11 8.87 -15.61
N GLU A 222 -1.58 9.90 -16.32
CA GLU A 222 -0.91 11.19 -16.48
C GLU A 222 -1.04 12.07 -15.23
N PHE A 223 -2.20 12.05 -14.57
CA PHE A 223 -2.58 13.04 -13.55
C PHE A 223 -3.06 12.41 -12.25
N CYS A 224 -2.73 13.03 -11.11
CA CYS A 224 -3.16 12.62 -9.76
C CYS A 224 -4.63 12.98 -9.44
N ILE A 225 -5.53 12.69 -10.38
CA ILE A 225 -6.99 12.83 -10.30
C ILE A 225 -7.63 11.51 -10.74
N ASN A 226 -8.88 11.28 -10.33
CA ASN A 226 -9.55 9.99 -10.42
C ASN A 226 -11.05 10.12 -10.73
N ASN A 227 -11.64 8.99 -11.10
CA ASN A 227 -13.07 8.77 -11.04
C ASN A 227 -13.37 7.81 -9.88
N VAL A 228 -14.54 7.95 -9.28
CA VAL A 228 -15.07 6.96 -8.34
C VAL A 228 -15.82 5.89 -9.13
N TRP A 229 -15.54 4.62 -8.86
CA TRP A 229 -16.10 3.46 -9.53
C TRP A 229 -16.75 2.52 -8.50
N ALA A 230 -17.75 1.77 -8.94
CA ALA A 230 -18.24 0.58 -8.24
C ALA A 230 -17.97 -0.68 -9.05
N LYS A 231 -17.82 -1.81 -8.37
CA LYS A 231 -17.78 -3.15 -8.99
C LYS A 231 -18.64 -4.11 -8.18
N ASN A 232 -19.54 -4.82 -8.85
CA ASN A 232 -20.32 -5.87 -8.21
C ASN A 232 -19.43 -7.10 -7.96
N THR A 233 -19.34 -7.56 -6.71
CA THR A 233 -18.41 -8.61 -6.28
C THR A 233 -18.77 -10.00 -6.81
N LYS A 234 -20.03 -10.20 -7.23
CA LYS A 234 -20.57 -11.46 -7.77
C LYS A 234 -20.54 -11.48 -9.29
N THR A 235 -21.07 -10.46 -9.96
CA THR A 235 -21.17 -10.41 -11.44
C THR A 235 -19.92 -9.84 -12.11
N GLN A 236 -18.98 -9.28 -11.34
CA GLN A 236 -17.77 -8.59 -11.82
C GLN A 236 -18.03 -7.35 -12.69
N GLN A 237 -19.29 -6.92 -12.83
CA GLN A 237 -19.66 -5.73 -13.59
C GLN A 237 -19.18 -4.45 -12.91
N GLU A 238 -18.56 -3.56 -13.68
CA GLU A 238 -18.05 -2.27 -13.22
C GLU A 238 -18.92 -1.10 -13.68
N PHE A 239 -18.97 -0.05 -12.85
CA PHE A 239 -19.81 1.13 -13.03
C PHE A 239 -19.03 2.40 -12.67
N GLN A 240 -18.84 3.30 -13.62
CA GLN A 240 -18.24 4.61 -13.33
C GLN A 240 -19.28 5.50 -12.64
N LEU A 241 -19.07 5.86 -11.38
CA LEU A 241 -20.05 6.62 -10.59
C LEU A 241 -19.98 8.12 -10.86
N THR A 242 -18.77 8.68 -10.99
CA THR A 242 -18.58 10.11 -11.27
C THR A 242 -18.39 10.38 -12.75
N LYS A 243 -19.10 11.37 -13.29
CA LYS A 243 -18.98 11.80 -14.69
C LYS A 243 -17.65 12.47 -15.02
N ASN A 244 -17.11 13.25 -14.09
CA ASN A 244 -15.91 14.05 -14.31
C ASN A 244 -14.72 13.43 -13.56
N LEU A 245 -13.54 13.44 -14.20
CA LEU A 245 -12.26 13.10 -13.59
C LEU A 245 -11.81 14.26 -12.69
N ASP A 246 -11.53 14.01 -11.41
CA ASP A 246 -11.29 15.07 -10.42
C ASP A 246 -10.50 14.60 -9.19
N SER A 247 -10.16 15.50 -8.25
CA SER A 247 -9.42 15.14 -7.03
C SER A 247 -10.37 14.69 -5.91
N TYR A 248 -11.06 13.56 -6.11
CA TYR A 248 -11.83 12.89 -5.06
C TYR A 248 -10.91 12.05 -4.15
N GLY A 249 -11.26 11.94 -2.87
CA GLY A 249 -10.65 11.06 -1.87
C GLY A 249 -11.67 10.61 -0.82
N SER A 250 -11.18 9.90 0.21
CA SER A 250 -11.88 9.35 1.40
C SER A 250 -13.42 9.44 1.39
N HIS A 251 -14.09 8.28 1.36
CA HIS A 251 -15.54 8.16 1.26
C HIS A 251 -16.18 7.20 2.25
N SER A 252 -17.50 7.33 2.43
CA SER A 252 -18.36 6.38 3.15
C SER A 252 -19.77 6.34 2.57
N PHE A 253 -20.47 5.22 2.83
CA PHE A 253 -21.88 5.04 2.49
C PHE A 253 -22.80 5.51 3.62
N SER A 254 -23.98 6.03 3.27
CA SER A 254 -25.11 6.12 4.20
C SER A 254 -25.53 4.72 4.65
N LYS A 255 -26.10 4.61 5.86
CA LYS A 255 -26.51 3.31 6.46
C LYS A 255 -27.42 2.48 5.55
N ASP A 256 -28.21 3.13 4.71
CA ASP A 256 -29.16 2.51 3.77
C ASP A 256 -28.58 2.26 2.36
N GLY A 257 -27.27 2.47 2.16
CA GLY A 257 -26.55 2.27 0.90
C GLY A 257 -26.86 3.28 -0.21
N LYS A 258 -27.84 4.17 -0.04
CA LYS A 258 -28.34 5.02 -1.14
C LYS A 258 -27.45 6.21 -1.47
N ASN A 259 -26.64 6.69 -0.53
CA ASN A 259 -25.78 7.86 -0.73
C ASN A 259 -24.32 7.52 -0.44
N LEU A 260 -23.43 8.04 -1.28
CA LEU A 260 -21.98 8.04 -1.07
C LEU A 260 -21.55 9.48 -0.75
N VAL A 261 -20.87 9.68 0.39
CA VAL A 261 -20.23 10.96 0.73
C VAL A 261 -18.72 10.87 0.50
N PHE A 262 -18.10 11.92 -0.02
CA PHE A 262 -16.65 11.98 -0.22
C PHE A 262 -16.08 13.39 -0.18
N ILE A 263 -14.77 13.49 -0.03
CA ILE A 263 -14.05 14.76 -0.12
C ILE A 263 -13.58 14.99 -1.55
N LYS A 264 -13.88 16.16 -2.10
CA LYS A 264 -13.23 16.71 -3.30
C LYS A 264 -12.27 17.82 -2.90
N THR A 265 -11.05 17.82 -3.43
CA THR A 265 -10.11 18.95 -3.31
C THR A 265 -9.97 19.70 -4.63
N GLY A 266 -9.62 20.99 -4.60
CA GLY A 266 -9.40 21.80 -5.80
C GLY A 266 -8.89 23.20 -5.48
N GLY A 267 -8.73 24.05 -6.50
CA GLY A 267 -8.31 25.44 -6.30
C GLY A 267 -9.32 26.28 -5.52
N CYS A 268 -8.84 27.27 -4.75
CA CYS A 268 -9.68 28.23 -4.04
C CYS A 268 -10.00 29.47 -4.88
N SER A 269 -11.20 30.02 -4.68
CA SER A 269 -11.52 31.40 -5.07
C SER A 269 -10.70 32.39 -4.24
N LYS A 270 -10.04 33.39 -4.85
CA LYS A 270 -9.29 34.44 -4.13
C LYS A 270 -10.20 35.18 -3.12
N PRO A 271 -9.67 35.66 -1.97
CA PRO A 271 -8.29 35.52 -1.48
C PRO A 271 -7.97 34.07 -1.05
N ILE A 272 -6.72 33.65 -1.25
CA ILE A 272 -6.29 32.27 -1.02
C ILE A 272 -5.57 32.18 0.33
N THR A 273 -6.26 31.66 1.34
CA THR A 273 -5.74 31.39 2.70
C THR A 273 -5.23 29.96 2.88
N GLN A 274 -5.54 29.06 1.93
CA GLN A 274 -5.04 27.68 1.84
C GLN A 274 -4.90 27.26 0.38
N LYS A 275 -3.85 26.49 0.03
CA LYS A 275 -3.54 26.13 -1.38
C LYS A 275 -4.65 25.33 -2.07
N LYS A 276 -5.42 24.56 -1.31
CA LYS A 276 -6.59 23.80 -1.79
C LYS A 276 -7.83 24.12 -0.97
N CYS A 277 -8.96 24.25 -1.64
CA CYS A 277 -10.29 24.28 -1.03
C CYS A 277 -10.87 22.85 -1.02
N TYR A 278 -11.61 22.54 0.04
CA TYR A 278 -12.14 21.21 0.32
C TYR A 278 -13.65 21.24 0.25
N LYS A 279 -14.27 20.24 -0.40
CA LYS A 279 -15.71 20.13 -0.55
C LYS A 279 -16.20 18.77 -0.09
N LEU A 280 -17.21 18.76 0.77
CA LEU A 280 -17.96 17.57 1.11
C LEU A 280 -19.00 17.36 -0.01
N MET A 281 -18.88 16.24 -0.71
CA MET A 281 -19.69 15.89 -1.89
C MET A 281 -20.67 14.77 -1.56
N ASN A 282 -21.83 14.74 -2.21
CA ASN A 282 -22.79 13.64 -2.15
C ASN A 282 -23.13 13.10 -3.54
N LEU A 283 -23.34 11.79 -3.63
CA LEU A 283 -23.74 11.08 -4.85
C LEU A 283 -24.81 10.03 -4.51
N ASP A 284 -25.89 10.00 -5.29
CA ASP A 284 -26.90 8.94 -5.21
C ASP A 284 -26.35 7.67 -5.86
N PHE A 285 -26.11 6.63 -5.07
CA PHE A 285 -25.43 5.42 -5.54
C PHE A 285 -26.25 4.66 -6.58
N ASN A 286 -27.54 4.49 -6.34
CA ASN A 286 -28.43 3.73 -7.22
C ASN A 286 -28.61 4.40 -8.59
N LYS A 287 -28.68 5.74 -8.63
CA LYS A 287 -28.66 6.48 -9.91
C LYS A 287 -27.29 6.39 -10.60
N ALA A 288 -26.20 6.28 -9.85
CA ALA A 288 -24.84 6.22 -10.41
C ALA A 288 -24.53 4.87 -11.07
N LEU A 289 -25.12 3.77 -10.57
CA LEU A 289 -25.08 2.46 -11.24
C LEU A 289 -25.82 2.46 -12.60
N VAL A 290 -26.75 3.39 -12.82
CA VAL A 290 -27.45 3.55 -14.11
C VAL A 290 -26.71 4.52 -15.05
N SER A 291 -26.14 5.61 -14.52
CA SER A 291 -25.40 6.60 -15.32
C SER A 291 -24.43 7.44 -14.46
N PRO A 292 -23.21 7.76 -14.93
CA PRO A 292 -22.26 8.59 -14.20
C PRO A 292 -22.82 9.99 -13.86
N GLN A 293 -22.73 10.39 -12.59
CA GLN A 293 -23.28 11.66 -12.08
C GLN A 293 -22.22 12.74 -11.88
N THR A 294 -22.65 14.00 -11.97
CA THR A 294 -21.93 15.13 -11.34
C THR A 294 -22.36 15.17 -9.86
N PRO A 295 -21.48 14.92 -8.88
CA PRO A 295 -21.85 14.90 -7.47
C PRO A 295 -22.28 16.28 -6.96
N SER A 296 -23.25 16.34 -6.04
CA SER A 296 -23.70 17.59 -5.42
C SER A 296 -22.75 18.02 -4.29
N VAL A 297 -22.62 19.32 -4.05
CA VAL A 297 -21.85 19.85 -2.92
C VAL A 297 -22.76 19.97 -1.70
N LEU A 298 -22.38 19.37 -0.58
CA LEU A 298 -23.01 19.57 0.72
C LEU A 298 -22.41 20.78 1.45
N MET A 299 -21.08 20.87 1.49
CA MET A 299 -20.34 21.90 2.22
C MET A 299 -19.04 22.25 1.51
N GLU A 300 -18.63 23.53 1.53
CA GLU A 300 -17.33 24.00 1.02
C GLU A 300 -16.53 24.67 2.15
N CYS A 301 -15.33 24.15 2.44
CA CYS A 301 -14.40 24.71 3.42
C CYS A 301 -13.33 25.55 2.70
N LYS A 302 -13.41 26.87 2.85
CA LYS A 302 -12.47 27.84 2.24
C LYS A 302 -11.32 28.28 3.15
N ASN A 303 -11.46 28.15 4.46
CA ASN A 303 -10.46 28.50 5.48
C ASN A 303 -10.15 27.32 6.42
N SER A 304 -10.37 26.08 5.96
CA SER A 304 -10.09 24.87 6.73
C SER A 304 -9.96 23.66 5.82
N GLN A 305 -9.17 22.69 6.31
CA GLN A 305 -8.99 21.38 5.70
C GLN A 305 -9.99 20.41 6.32
N ILE A 306 -10.58 19.52 5.49
CA ILE A 306 -11.45 18.44 5.96
C ILE A 306 -11.05 17.11 5.32
N ARG A 307 -11.19 16.00 6.07
CA ARG A 307 -10.90 14.63 5.60
C ARG A 307 -11.75 13.58 6.31
N ASN A 308 -11.77 12.38 5.72
CA ASN A 308 -12.31 11.14 6.28
C ASN A 308 -13.76 11.27 6.78
N PRO A 309 -14.73 11.51 5.87
CA PRO A 309 -16.14 11.66 6.20
C PRO A 309 -16.81 10.29 6.38
N ASN A 310 -17.41 10.06 7.55
CA ASN A 310 -18.16 8.85 7.90
C ASN A 310 -19.62 9.18 8.23
N TRP A 311 -20.57 8.57 7.51
CA TRP A 311 -21.99 8.64 7.89
C TRP A 311 -22.23 7.95 9.23
N LEU A 312 -22.98 8.62 10.11
CA LEU A 312 -23.41 8.11 11.41
C LEU A 312 -24.83 7.51 11.34
N ASN A 313 -25.16 6.65 12.29
CA ASN A 313 -26.49 6.04 12.48
C ASN A 313 -27.65 7.06 12.57
N ASN A 314 -27.37 8.31 12.92
CA ASN A 314 -28.34 9.41 13.02
C ASN A 314 -28.49 10.26 11.73
N ASN A 315 -27.88 9.83 10.61
CA ASN A 315 -27.81 10.54 9.33
C ASN A 315 -27.07 11.90 9.35
N ASN A 316 -26.26 12.17 10.37
CA ASN A 316 -25.18 13.16 10.27
C ASN A 316 -23.93 12.52 9.65
N ILE A 317 -23.00 13.34 9.21
CA ILE A 317 -21.69 12.93 8.70
C ILE A 317 -20.63 13.41 9.69
N ALA A 318 -19.95 12.48 10.37
CA ALA A 318 -18.72 12.77 11.09
C ALA A 318 -17.58 13.06 10.10
N LEU A 319 -16.65 13.95 10.44
CA LEU A 319 -15.44 14.22 9.68
C LEU A 319 -14.39 14.96 10.52
N LEU A 320 -13.11 14.83 10.15
CA LEU A 320 -12.04 15.64 10.75
C LEU A 320 -11.96 17.01 10.08
N GLN A 321 -11.84 18.07 10.88
CA GLN A 321 -11.62 19.45 10.43
C GLN A 321 -10.37 20.05 11.10
N LYS A 322 -9.56 20.78 10.33
CA LYS A 322 -8.39 21.54 10.79
C LYS A 322 -8.45 22.98 10.28
N THR A 323 -8.55 23.93 11.23
CA THR A 323 -8.57 25.40 11.00
C THR A 323 -7.25 26.07 11.36
N SER A 324 -6.56 25.55 12.38
CA SER A 324 -5.21 25.97 12.81
C SER A 324 -4.24 24.79 12.61
N GLU A 325 -3.35 24.47 13.55
CA GLU A 325 -2.46 23.30 13.45
C GLU A 325 -3.05 21.99 14.00
N ARG A 326 -4.17 22.01 14.73
CA ARG A 326 -4.80 20.79 15.28
C ARG A 326 -6.03 20.32 14.49
N TRP A 327 -6.25 19.01 14.49
CA TRP A 327 -7.49 18.38 14.02
C TRP A 327 -8.49 18.24 15.16
N LYS A 328 -9.76 18.51 14.85
CA LYS A 328 -10.93 18.20 15.69
C LYS A 328 -11.92 17.33 14.91
N LEU A 329 -12.71 16.54 15.62
CA LEU A 329 -13.82 15.77 15.08
C LEU A 329 -15.10 16.61 15.12
N ILE A 330 -15.77 16.74 13.97
CA ILE A 330 -17.04 17.47 13.83
C ILE A 330 -18.12 16.54 13.26
N SER A 331 -19.39 16.88 13.51
CA SER A 331 -20.58 16.24 12.93
C SER A 331 -21.35 17.28 12.11
N TYR A 332 -21.55 17.01 10.82
CA TYR A 332 -22.34 17.82 9.90
C TYR A 332 -23.74 17.22 9.70
N SER A 333 -24.78 18.00 9.99
CA SER A 333 -26.18 17.66 9.69
C SER A 333 -26.54 18.15 8.29
N VAL A 334 -26.86 17.20 7.40
CA VAL A 334 -27.30 17.48 6.03
C VAL A 334 -28.64 18.23 6.01
N ASN A 335 -29.54 17.89 6.94
CA ASN A 335 -30.89 18.45 7.01
C ASN A 335 -30.90 19.89 7.56
N GLU A 336 -30.01 20.21 8.50
CA GLU A 336 -29.91 21.56 9.08
C GLU A 336 -28.90 22.46 8.35
N ASN A 337 -28.02 21.90 7.51
CA ASN A 337 -26.85 22.56 6.95
C ASN A 337 -25.98 23.22 8.05
N LYS A 338 -25.64 22.45 9.09
CA LYS A 338 -24.86 22.91 10.24
C LYS A 338 -23.83 21.88 10.66
N SER A 339 -22.70 22.37 11.18
CA SER A 339 -21.68 21.55 11.86
C SER A 339 -21.68 21.80 13.36
N GLN A 340 -21.57 20.74 14.16
CA GLN A 340 -21.23 20.78 15.58
C GLN A 340 -19.88 20.11 15.84
N VAL A 341 -19.20 20.45 16.93
CA VAL A 341 -17.99 19.74 17.37
C VAL A 341 -18.43 18.51 18.16
N LEU A 342 -17.86 17.33 17.85
CA LEU A 342 -18.02 16.13 18.66
C LEU A 342 -16.88 16.02 19.68
N TYR A 343 -15.63 16.23 19.23
CA TYR A 343 -14.44 16.09 20.07
C TYR A 343 -13.31 17.01 19.59
N ALA A 344 -12.79 17.84 20.50
CA ALA A 344 -11.73 18.81 20.23
C ALA A 344 -10.87 19.01 21.51
N PRO A 345 -9.90 18.11 21.79
CA PRO A 345 -9.07 18.18 23.00
C PRO A 345 -8.02 19.30 22.91
N ASP A 346 -7.88 20.08 23.99
CA ASP A 346 -6.84 21.12 24.13
C ASP A 346 -5.46 20.53 24.50
N ASP A 347 -5.42 19.28 24.93
CA ASP A 347 -4.26 18.52 25.42
C ASP A 347 -3.77 17.41 24.48
N SER A 348 -4.48 17.14 23.37
CA SER A 348 -4.02 16.22 22.32
C SER A 348 -4.29 16.71 20.88
N ASN A 349 -3.75 16.01 19.87
CA ASN A 349 -4.00 16.28 18.44
C ASN A 349 -4.40 14.99 17.73
N ILE A 350 -5.57 14.98 17.09
CA ILE A 350 -6.14 13.78 16.43
C ILE A 350 -5.31 13.42 15.18
N LEU A 351 -4.91 12.14 15.09
CA LEU A 351 -4.20 11.57 13.96
C LEU A 351 -5.17 11.03 12.90
N ASP A 352 -6.07 10.12 13.28
CA ASP A 352 -7.16 9.67 12.43
C ASP A 352 -8.29 9.01 13.24
N TYR A 353 -9.39 8.63 12.58
CA TYR A 353 -10.49 7.88 13.20
C TYR A 353 -11.21 6.95 12.21
N ASP A 354 -11.94 5.98 12.77
CA ASP A 354 -12.93 5.18 12.06
C ASP A 354 -14.25 5.11 12.85
N TYR A 355 -15.32 4.63 12.23
CA TYR A 355 -16.65 4.53 12.85
C TYR A 355 -17.32 3.17 12.57
N SER A 356 -17.83 2.53 13.63
CA SER A 356 -18.64 1.32 13.50
C SER A 356 -20.14 1.65 13.47
N VAL A 357 -20.75 1.45 12.31
CA VAL A 357 -22.23 1.48 12.14
C VAL A 357 -22.92 0.43 13.02
N LYS A 358 -22.24 -0.70 13.28
CA LYS A 358 -22.74 -1.86 14.05
C LYS A 358 -22.78 -1.58 15.55
N ASP A 359 -21.74 -0.95 16.08
CA ASP A 359 -21.56 -0.73 17.53
C ASP A 359 -21.94 0.71 17.96
N ASP A 360 -22.14 1.62 17.00
CA ASP A 360 -22.35 3.07 17.16
C ASP A 360 -21.19 3.82 17.85
N LEU A 361 -19.98 3.28 17.68
CA LEU A 361 -18.74 3.78 18.29
C LEU A 361 -17.80 4.42 17.26
N ILE A 362 -17.13 5.46 17.71
CA ILE A 362 -16.00 6.11 17.04
C ILE A 362 -14.72 5.68 17.75
N ALA A 363 -13.71 5.25 17.00
CA ALA A 363 -12.38 4.95 17.52
C ALA A 363 -11.36 5.87 16.83
N LEU A 364 -10.61 6.66 17.60
CA LEU A 364 -9.66 7.64 17.06
C LEU A 364 -8.30 7.54 17.74
N THR A 365 -7.23 7.74 16.97
CA THR A 365 -5.87 7.84 17.50
C THR A 365 -5.45 9.29 17.65
N SER A 366 -4.67 9.60 18.68
CA SER A 366 -4.18 10.96 18.95
C SER A 366 -2.75 10.97 19.50
N ILE A 367 -2.12 12.15 19.50
CA ILE A 367 -0.86 12.43 20.20
C ILE A 367 -1.16 13.42 21.33
N HIS A 368 -0.83 13.05 22.57
CA HIS A 368 -1.07 13.86 23.77
C HIS A 368 0.10 14.81 24.07
N THR A 369 -0.08 15.69 25.07
CA THR A 369 0.90 16.72 25.47
C THR A 369 2.13 16.18 26.22
N ASP A 370 2.13 14.89 26.56
CA ASP A 370 3.29 14.11 27.02
C ASP A 370 4.15 13.57 25.84
N GLY A 371 3.65 13.67 24.61
CA GLY A 371 4.29 13.15 23.40
C GLY A 371 3.95 11.69 23.08
N GLN A 372 3.12 11.03 23.88
CA GLN A 372 2.71 9.64 23.66
C GLN A 372 1.49 9.55 22.73
N TYR A 373 1.26 8.34 22.21
CA TYR A 373 0.16 8.01 21.32
C TYR A 373 -0.96 7.32 22.10
N TYR A 374 -2.20 7.71 21.83
CA TYR A 374 -3.38 7.19 22.52
C TYR A 374 -4.43 6.67 21.53
N ILE A 375 -5.25 5.74 22.00
CA ILE A 375 -6.51 5.32 21.39
C ILE A 375 -7.65 5.82 22.28
N GLU A 376 -8.51 6.67 21.72
CA GLU A 376 -9.76 7.10 22.33
C GLU A 376 -10.94 6.32 21.70
N VAL A 377 -11.86 5.85 22.54
CA VAL A 377 -13.15 5.30 22.09
C VAL A 377 -14.27 6.23 22.55
N LEU A 378 -15.12 6.64 21.61
CA LEU A 378 -16.22 7.58 21.82
C LEU A 378 -17.53 6.99 21.32
N LYS A 379 -18.66 7.47 21.83
CA LYS A 379 -19.97 7.33 21.18
C LYS A 379 -20.06 8.24 19.94
N ALA A 380 -21.03 7.96 19.07
CA ALA A 380 -21.41 8.83 17.94
C ALA A 380 -21.82 10.27 18.33
N ASP A 381 -22.14 10.55 19.60
CA ASP A 381 -22.44 11.90 20.13
C ASP A 381 -21.19 12.69 20.58
N GLY A 382 -20.00 12.06 20.58
CA GLY A 382 -18.76 12.65 21.06
C GLY A 382 -18.41 12.36 22.53
N GLN A 383 -19.25 11.64 23.29
CA GLN A 383 -18.91 11.23 24.65
C GLN A 383 -17.76 10.21 24.62
N VAL A 384 -16.62 10.59 25.20
CA VAL A 384 -15.48 9.69 25.45
C VAL A 384 -15.89 8.60 26.45
N LEU A 385 -15.63 7.34 26.07
CA LEU A 385 -15.84 6.15 26.88
C LEU A 385 -14.52 5.65 27.50
N SER A 386 -13.42 5.76 26.74
CA SER A 386 -12.07 5.44 27.19
C SER A 386 -11.01 6.25 26.44
N SER A 387 -9.84 6.39 27.05
CA SER A 387 -8.58 6.83 26.45
C SER A 387 -7.46 6.00 27.05
N HIS A 388 -6.65 5.35 26.21
CA HIS A 388 -5.55 4.49 26.64
C HIS A 388 -4.29 4.73 25.80
N GLN A 389 -3.13 4.77 26.45
CA GLN A 389 -1.85 4.84 25.75
C GLN A 389 -1.64 3.58 24.92
N ILE A 390 -1.20 3.74 23.66
CA ILE A 390 -0.91 2.63 22.76
C ILE A 390 0.48 2.05 23.09
N ASN A 391 0.52 0.75 23.31
CA ASN A 391 1.74 0.01 23.62
C ASN A 391 2.35 -0.52 22.32
N TYR A 392 3.44 0.09 21.87
CA TYR A 392 4.12 -0.29 20.63
C TYR A 392 4.96 -1.56 20.84
N PRO A 393 4.79 -2.61 20.02
CA PRO A 393 5.69 -3.76 20.00
C PRO A 393 6.99 -3.38 19.27
N LYS A 394 8.04 -4.20 19.38
CA LYS A 394 9.38 -3.88 18.82
C LYS A 394 9.38 -3.87 17.29
N GLU A 395 8.41 -4.57 16.70
CA GLU A 395 8.15 -4.71 15.27
C GLU A 395 7.57 -3.43 14.64
N ILE A 396 7.14 -2.46 15.44
CA ILE A 396 6.68 -1.15 14.96
C ILE A 396 7.62 -0.07 15.49
N ALA A 397 8.08 0.80 14.58
CA ALA A 397 8.86 1.98 14.95
C ALA A 397 8.16 2.86 16.01
N LYS A 398 8.91 3.26 17.04
CA LYS A 398 8.54 4.13 18.18
C LYS A 398 7.63 5.33 17.86
N PHE A 399 7.79 5.92 16.68
CA PHE A 399 7.05 7.10 16.23
C PHE A 399 6.12 6.86 15.02
N ARG A 400 5.81 5.59 14.69
CA ARG A 400 4.91 5.24 13.58
C ARG A 400 3.49 5.71 13.90
N LEU A 401 2.86 6.43 12.97
CA LEU A 401 1.46 6.82 13.09
C LEU A 401 0.55 5.61 12.82
N ILE A 402 -0.44 5.40 13.70
CA ILE A 402 -1.42 4.31 13.59
C ILE A 402 -2.75 4.87 13.09
N TYR A 403 -3.29 4.23 12.05
CA TYR A 403 -4.54 4.57 11.39
C TYR A 403 -5.56 3.47 11.66
N PRO A 404 -6.44 3.60 12.67
CA PRO A 404 -7.33 2.54 13.10
C PRO A 404 -8.43 2.28 12.07
N ASN A 405 -8.88 1.02 11.99
CA ASN A 405 -10.09 0.62 11.28
C ASN A 405 -10.86 -0.37 12.17
N PHE A 406 -12.20 -0.32 12.18
CA PHE A 406 -12.98 -1.30 12.95
C PHE A 406 -12.86 -2.71 12.37
N SER A 407 -12.81 -3.71 13.25
CA SER A 407 -12.77 -5.13 12.89
C SER A 407 -14.09 -5.84 13.25
N PRO A 408 -14.35 -7.07 12.77
CA PRO A 408 -15.55 -7.82 13.15
C PRO A 408 -15.53 -8.26 14.62
N PHE A 409 -14.33 -8.34 15.22
CA PHE A 409 -14.10 -8.80 16.59
C PHE A 409 -14.29 -7.67 17.62
N LYS A 410 -14.90 -8.02 18.75
CA LYS A 410 -15.28 -7.06 19.79
C LYS A 410 -14.06 -6.45 20.47
N ASN A 411 -14.11 -5.14 20.74
CA ASN A 411 -13.04 -4.32 21.32
C ASN A 411 -11.72 -4.31 20.51
N GLN A 412 -11.75 -4.70 19.24
CA GLN A 412 -10.55 -4.89 18.42
C GLN A 412 -10.64 -4.14 17.09
N LEU A 413 -9.59 -3.39 16.80
CA LEU A 413 -9.37 -2.62 15.58
C LEU A 413 -8.25 -3.29 14.77
N ILE A 414 -8.18 -3.01 13.47
CA ILE A 414 -7.09 -3.42 12.57
C ILE A 414 -6.39 -2.21 11.96
N PHE A 415 -5.09 -2.32 11.72
CA PHE A 415 -4.32 -1.35 10.94
C PHE A 415 -3.17 -2.03 10.17
N SER A 416 -2.56 -1.28 9.24
CA SER A 416 -1.40 -1.71 8.46
C SER A 416 -0.23 -0.75 8.68
N THR A 417 0.99 -1.28 8.71
CA THR A 417 2.24 -0.51 8.64
C THR A 417 2.87 -0.51 7.23
N GLY A 418 2.26 -1.20 6.27
CA GLY A 418 2.82 -1.44 4.95
C GLY A 418 2.60 -2.91 4.59
N LYS A 419 3.62 -3.73 4.81
CA LYS A 419 3.60 -5.19 4.60
C LYS A 419 3.00 -5.95 5.78
N GLN A 420 3.05 -5.41 6.99
CA GLN A 420 2.45 -6.06 8.16
C GLN A 420 1.07 -5.49 8.49
N LEU A 421 0.18 -6.38 8.94
CA LEU A 421 -1.08 -6.04 9.58
C LEU A 421 -0.95 -6.20 11.11
N PHE A 422 -1.72 -5.42 11.85
CA PHE A 422 -1.70 -5.39 13.31
C PHE A 422 -3.11 -5.21 13.87
N THR A 423 -3.37 -5.80 15.03
CA THR A 423 -4.55 -5.48 15.85
C THR A 423 -4.24 -4.36 16.82
N LEU A 424 -5.23 -3.56 17.17
CA LEU A 424 -5.21 -2.59 18.27
C LEU A 424 -6.46 -2.79 19.13
N SER A 425 -6.30 -3.05 20.43
CA SER A 425 -7.43 -3.15 21.36
C SER A 425 -7.87 -1.76 21.85
N HIS A 426 -9.11 -1.66 22.33
CA HIS A 426 -9.66 -0.44 22.94
C HIS A 426 -8.87 0.01 24.20
N GLU A 427 -8.09 -0.89 24.78
CA GLU A 427 -7.23 -0.73 25.95
C GLU A 427 -5.74 -0.48 25.57
N GLY A 428 -5.47 -0.17 24.30
CA GLY A 428 -4.15 0.23 23.80
C GLY A 428 -3.15 -0.90 23.57
N GLN A 429 -3.60 -2.16 23.50
CA GLN A 429 -2.71 -3.30 23.22
C GLN A 429 -2.59 -3.57 21.73
N VAL A 430 -1.36 -3.71 21.23
CA VAL A 430 -1.07 -3.99 19.82
C VAL A 430 -0.48 -5.39 19.67
N ASN A 431 -1.00 -6.18 18.73
CA ASN A 431 -0.49 -7.53 18.43
C ASN A 431 -0.28 -7.69 16.91
N ASN A 432 0.85 -8.28 16.51
CA ASN A 432 1.20 -8.57 15.13
C ASN A 432 0.22 -9.60 14.53
N ILE A 433 -0.32 -9.31 13.35
CA ILE A 433 -1.11 -10.24 12.54
C ILE A 433 -0.14 -10.86 11.53
N SER A 434 0.47 -11.97 11.92
CA SER A 434 1.58 -12.57 11.16
C SER A 434 1.13 -13.13 9.80
N LEU A 435 1.34 -12.33 8.77
CA LEU A 435 1.12 -12.66 7.36
C LEU A 435 2.45 -12.53 6.61
N PRO A 436 2.95 -13.60 5.95
CA PRO A 436 4.14 -13.52 5.12
C PRO A 436 3.80 -12.82 3.80
N LEU A 437 4.22 -11.56 3.67
CA LEU A 437 3.90 -10.68 2.55
C LEU A 437 5.16 -10.04 1.98
N ASP A 438 5.27 -10.07 0.66
CA ASP A 438 6.33 -9.42 -0.13
C ASP A 438 5.98 -7.96 -0.44
N GLU A 439 4.73 -7.72 -0.83
CA GLU A 439 4.17 -6.40 -1.13
C GLU A 439 3.42 -5.76 0.06
N SER A 440 3.27 -4.43 0.03
CA SER A 440 2.44 -3.71 1.00
C SER A 440 0.95 -3.96 0.81
N LEU A 441 0.23 -4.27 1.89
CA LEU A 441 -1.23 -4.34 1.98
C LEU A 441 -1.77 -3.19 2.84
N GLY A 442 -2.20 -2.11 2.20
CA GLY A 442 -2.73 -0.91 2.86
C GLY A 442 -4.25 -0.93 3.08
N SER A 443 -4.73 -0.03 3.94
CA SER A 443 -6.16 0.32 4.10
C SER A 443 -7.14 -0.86 4.27
N PRO A 444 -6.96 -1.74 5.28
CA PRO A 444 -7.88 -2.84 5.56
C PRO A 444 -9.29 -2.36 5.92
N LYS A 445 -10.30 -2.81 5.17
CA LYS A 445 -11.74 -2.61 5.46
C LYS A 445 -12.51 -3.91 5.30
N PHE A 446 -13.31 -4.27 6.32
CA PHE A 446 -14.07 -5.51 6.31
C PHE A 446 -15.34 -5.44 5.45
N HIS A 447 -15.71 -6.59 4.90
CA HIS A 447 -17.02 -6.86 4.33
C HIS A 447 -18.07 -6.96 5.46
N PRO A 448 -19.36 -6.60 5.24
CA PRO A 448 -20.38 -6.65 6.29
C PRO A 448 -20.65 -8.01 6.97
N ASP A 449 -20.25 -9.13 6.35
CA ASP A 449 -20.31 -10.47 6.96
C ASP A 449 -19.20 -10.71 8.01
N GLY A 450 -18.13 -9.91 8.02
CA GLY A 450 -16.98 -10.04 8.91
C GLY A 450 -15.94 -11.07 8.48
N ASN A 451 -16.23 -11.94 7.51
CA ASN A 451 -15.36 -13.07 7.13
C ASN A 451 -14.41 -12.74 5.97
N ARG A 452 -14.50 -11.53 5.41
CA ARG A 452 -13.63 -11.03 4.33
C ARG A 452 -13.22 -9.58 4.60
N MET A 453 -12.05 -9.17 4.12
CA MET A 453 -11.66 -7.76 4.04
C MET A 453 -11.11 -7.44 2.65
N ILE A 454 -11.20 -6.17 2.26
CA ILE A 454 -10.42 -5.60 1.17
C ILE A 454 -9.22 -4.83 1.72
N VAL A 455 -8.12 -4.94 0.99
CA VAL A 455 -6.88 -4.18 1.17
C VAL A 455 -6.40 -3.70 -0.19
N ILE A 456 -5.60 -2.63 -0.18
CA ILE A 456 -4.89 -2.12 -1.35
C ILE A 456 -3.52 -2.79 -1.42
N LYS A 457 -3.33 -3.64 -2.43
CA LYS A 457 -2.04 -4.26 -2.76
C LYS A 457 -1.31 -3.43 -3.83
N GLY A 458 0.00 -3.58 -3.95
CA GLY A 458 0.79 -3.06 -5.07
C GLY A 458 1.89 -2.09 -4.68
N HIS A 459 2.83 -1.90 -5.59
CA HIS A 459 4.09 -1.18 -5.42
C HIS A 459 4.03 0.26 -5.99
N TYR A 460 5.18 0.93 -5.97
CA TYR A 460 5.48 2.14 -6.73
C TYR A 460 6.84 1.90 -7.37
N ASP A 461 6.99 2.32 -8.61
CA ASP A 461 8.07 1.91 -9.51
C ASP A 461 8.64 3.18 -10.14
N SER A 462 9.86 3.50 -9.74
CA SER A 462 10.53 4.77 -10.05
C SER A 462 12.01 4.53 -10.27
N ASP A 463 12.58 5.26 -11.23
CA ASP A 463 13.99 5.21 -11.57
C ASP A 463 14.67 6.52 -11.09
N ILE A 464 15.90 6.41 -10.59
CA ILE A 464 16.80 7.57 -10.44
C ILE A 464 17.50 7.85 -11.77
N ALA A 465 17.38 9.07 -12.28
CA ALA A 465 17.89 9.43 -13.60
C ALA A 465 18.55 10.80 -13.62
N THR A 466 19.33 11.07 -14.67
CA THR A 466 19.90 12.39 -14.94
C THR A 466 19.46 12.95 -16.28
N VAL A 467 19.48 14.28 -16.40
CA VAL A 467 19.24 15.01 -17.64
C VAL A 467 20.08 16.30 -17.68
N PRO A 468 20.81 16.57 -18.76
CA PRO A 468 21.46 17.87 -18.95
C PRO A 468 20.42 18.98 -19.17
N ILE A 469 20.61 20.13 -18.50
CA ILE A 469 19.76 21.33 -18.61
C ILE A 469 19.56 21.74 -20.08
N SER A 470 20.61 21.63 -20.91
CA SER A 470 20.59 21.95 -22.34
C SER A 470 19.64 21.07 -23.19
N GLN A 471 19.16 19.94 -22.68
CA GLN A 471 18.09 19.15 -23.31
C GLN A 471 16.68 19.68 -23.00
N ILE A 472 16.53 20.50 -21.96
CA ILE A 472 15.27 21.04 -21.46
C ILE A 472 15.01 22.44 -22.04
N THR A 473 16.08 23.20 -22.37
CA THR A 473 16.03 24.58 -22.89
C THR A 473 15.43 24.74 -24.30
N GLN A 474 14.94 23.68 -24.94
CA GLN A 474 14.43 23.73 -26.31
C GLN A 474 12.96 24.18 -26.37
N THR A 475 12.75 25.50 -26.31
CA THR A 475 11.46 26.16 -26.59
C THR A 475 11.10 26.12 -28.08
N GLN A 476 10.82 24.93 -28.60
CA GLN A 476 10.18 24.78 -29.92
C GLN A 476 8.67 25.13 -29.85
N PRO A 477 8.07 25.67 -30.93
CA PRO A 477 6.64 25.96 -30.98
C PRO A 477 5.79 24.69 -30.84
N GLU A 478 4.55 24.86 -30.36
CA GLU A 478 3.72 23.78 -29.81
C GLU A 478 3.45 22.61 -30.77
N GLU A 479 3.43 22.86 -32.08
CA GLU A 479 3.24 21.83 -33.12
C GLU A 479 4.34 20.75 -33.15
N ALA A 480 5.52 21.02 -32.59
CA ALA A 480 6.65 20.08 -32.55
C ALA A 480 6.59 19.09 -31.37
N GLN A 481 5.75 19.33 -30.35
CA GLN A 481 5.82 18.60 -29.06
C GLN A 481 5.52 17.08 -29.16
N ASN A 482 4.86 16.62 -30.23
CA ASN A 482 4.40 15.24 -30.37
C ASN A 482 5.48 14.19 -30.73
N LYS A 483 6.77 14.54 -30.90
CA LYS A 483 7.80 13.56 -31.32
C LYS A 483 9.20 13.64 -30.69
N GLN A 484 9.52 14.63 -29.86
CA GLN A 484 10.87 14.75 -29.29
C GLN A 484 10.85 14.49 -27.77
N SER A 485 11.12 13.24 -27.40
CA SER A 485 11.14 12.79 -25.99
C SER A 485 12.37 13.33 -25.25
N THR A 486 12.18 13.79 -24.01
CA THR A 486 13.28 14.12 -23.09
C THR A 486 13.98 12.83 -22.68
N HIS A 487 15.18 12.57 -23.20
CA HIS A 487 15.88 11.31 -22.99
C HIS A 487 16.64 11.28 -21.66
N PHE A 488 15.95 10.84 -20.61
CA PHE A 488 16.54 10.61 -19.30
C PHE A 488 17.62 9.51 -19.32
N SER A 489 18.78 9.83 -18.75
CA SER A 489 19.89 8.90 -18.57
C SER A 489 19.76 8.25 -17.20
N VAL A 490 19.06 7.11 -17.16
CA VAL A 490 18.78 6.36 -15.94
C VAL A 490 20.07 5.78 -15.34
N ILE A 491 20.27 5.98 -14.04
CA ILE A 491 21.49 5.64 -13.29
C ILE A 491 21.44 4.17 -12.84
N ASP A 492 20.29 3.76 -12.31
CA ASP A 492 20.05 2.46 -11.70
C ASP A 492 18.54 2.15 -11.79
N ARG A 493 18.16 0.87 -11.79
CA ARG A 493 16.78 0.40 -12.05
C ARG A 493 16.42 -0.87 -11.29
N SER A 494 15.14 -1.00 -10.95
CA SER A 494 14.55 -2.24 -10.44
C SER A 494 13.16 -2.50 -11.08
N ILE A 495 12.17 -2.87 -10.26
CA ILE A 495 10.73 -2.90 -10.55
C ILE A 495 9.94 -2.34 -9.35
N LEU A 496 10.63 -1.55 -8.52
CA LEU A 496 10.22 -0.98 -7.24
C LEU A 496 10.76 0.45 -7.16
N ALA A 497 10.65 1.12 -6.02
CA ALA A 497 11.05 2.51 -5.91
C ALA A 497 12.58 2.69 -5.83
N GLU A 498 13.16 3.46 -6.76
CA GLU A 498 14.42 4.19 -6.61
C GLU A 498 14.13 5.71 -6.56
N ASP A 499 14.35 6.36 -5.41
CA ASP A 499 14.13 7.81 -5.25
C ASP A 499 15.32 8.55 -4.59
N ASN A 500 15.27 9.89 -4.61
CA ASN A 500 16.11 10.78 -3.81
C ASN A 500 17.63 10.59 -4.03
N ALA A 501 18.07 10.57 -5.30
CA ALA A 501 19.49 10.53 -5.64
C ALA A 501 20.21 11.84 -5.24
N ILE A 502 21.26 11.72 -4.41
CA ILE A 502 22.14 12.83 -4.00
C ILE A 502 23.63 12.46 -4.15
N LEU A 503 24.43 13.38 -4.65
CA LEU A 503 25.84 13.18 -4.99
C LEU A 503 26.78 13.29 -3.79
N GLN A 504 27.79 12.42 -3.76
CA GLN A 504 28.88 12.46 -2.79
C GLN A 504 29.75 13.71 -2.97
N PRO A 505 29.90 14.58 -1.95
CA PRO A 505 30.77 15.75 -2.01
C PRO A 505 32.22 15.37 -2.35
N ASN A 506 32.78 15.99 -3.40
CA ASN A 506 34.11 15.71 -3.94
C ASN A 506 34.34 14.24 -4.40
N GLY A 507 33.26 13.48 -4.64
CA GLY A 507 33.29 12.05 -4.86
C GLY A 507 32.81 11.60 -6.24
N LYS A 508 32.33 10.35 -6.29
CA LYS A 508 31.68 9.75 -7.46
C LYS A 508 30.49 8.86 -7.11
N LEU A 509 30.23 8.64 -5.83
CA LEU A 509 29.08 7.87 -5.38
C LEU A 509 27.82 8.75 -5.45
N ILE A 510 26.70 8.10 -5.75
CA ILE A 510 25.36 8.65 -5.63
C ILE A 510 24.68 7.85 -4.52
N ALA A 511 24.19 8.51 -3.48
CA ALA A 511 23.33 7.89 -2.46
C ALA A 511 21.87 8.06 -2.86
N TYR A 512 21.06 7.04 -2.58
CA TYR A 512 19.64 7.00 -2.93
C TYR A 512 18.89 6.03 -2.01
N LYS A 513 17.56 6.15 -1.95
CA LYS A 513 16.73 5.12 -1.32
C LYS A 513 16.28 4.12 -2.38
N SER A 514 16.30 2.83 -2.02
CA SER A 514 15.76 1.77 -2.88
C SER A 514 15.07 0.66 -2.10
N GLU A 515 13.96 0.18 -2.65
CA GLU A 515 13.19 -0.98 -2.16
C GLU A 515 13.66 -2.33 -2.77
N ARG A 516 14.68 -2.36 -3.63
CA ARG A 516 15.15 -3.56 -4.36
C ARG A 516 15.53 -4.77 -3.48
N SER A 517 15.85 -4.52 -2.21
CA SER A 517 16.10 -5.51 -1.15
C SER A 517 14.82 -6.18 -0.62
N GLY A 518 13.65 -5.83 -1.15
CA GLY A 518 12.34 -6.07 -0.57
C GLY A 518 11.89 -4.85 0.23
N ASP A 519 12.64 -4.47 1.27
CA ASP A 519 12.36 -3.28 2.10
C ASP A 519 13.16 -2.05 1.66
N GLU A 520 12.68 -0.85 2.01
CA GLU A 520 13.35 0.42 1.72
C GLU A 520 14.65 0.54 2.52
N GLN A 521 15.76 0.76 1.81
CA GLN A 521 17.10 0.88 2.40
C GLN A 521 17.85 2.06 1.77
N LEU A 522 18.91 2.52 2.44
CA LEU A 522 19.92 3.40 1.87
C LEU A 522 20.89 2.58 1.00
N TRP A 523 21.06 3.00 -0.25
CA TRP A 523 22.00 2.43 -1.20
C TRP A 523 22.98 3.51 -1.71
N ILE A 524 24.12 3.06 -2.21
CA ILE A 524 25.07 3.87 -2.99
C ILE A 524 25.40 3.19 -4.33
N THR A 525 25.69 3.98 -5.36
CA THR A 525 26.14 3.49 -6.66
C THR A 525 27.24 4.38 -7.26
N ASP A 526 28.17 3.78 -8.01
CA ASP A 526 29.15 4.49 -8.86
C ASP A 526 28.66 4.67 -10.31
N GLY A 527 27.39 4.36 -10.58
CA GLY A 527 26.81 4.28 -11.93
C GLY A 527 27.14 2.98 -12.67
N LYS A 528 27.71 1.98 -11.98
CA LYS A 528 27.99 0.63 -12.53
C LYS A 528 27.64 -0.50 -11.55
N SER A 529 27.76 -0.23 -10.26
CA SER A 529 27.59 -1.21 -9.19
C SER A 529 26.90 -0.56 -7.98
N ALA A 530 25.84 -1.21 -7.50
CA ALA A 530 25.05 -0.78 -6.36
C ALA A 530 25.48 -1.54 -5.08
N GLN A 531 25.58 -0.82 -3.96
CA GLN A 531 25.86 -1.38 -2.63
C GLN A 531 24.82 -0.88 -1.62
N GLN A 532 24.21 -1.81 -0.90
CA GLN A 532 23.32 -1.53 0.22
C GLN A 532 24.15 -1.11 1.45
N LEU A 533 23.76 0.00 2.11
CA LEU A 533 24.44 0.51 3.31
C LEU A 533 23.69 0.21 4.61
N THR A 534 22.37 0.03 4.56
CA THR A 534 21.55 -0.23 5.75
C THR A 534 20.87 -1.59 5.72
N HIS A 535 20.49 -2.09 6.90
CA HIS A 535 19.64 -3.25 7.10
C HIS A 535 18.52 -2.86 8.08
N LEU A 536 17.72 -1.87 7.68
CA LEU A 536 16.54 -1.40 8.40
C LEU A 536 15.48 -2.53 8.46
N PRO A 537 14.66 -2.60 9.51
CA PRO A 537 13.60 -3.60 9.62
C PRO A 537 12.49 -3.38 8.56
N MET A 538 11.68 -4.41 8.34
CA MET A 538 10.46 -4.32 7.53
C MET A 538 9.54 -3.17 7.98
N ASP A 539 8.87 -2.53 7.02
CA ASP A 539 8.08 -1.31 7.20
C ASP A 539 8.85 -0.09 7.75
N ALA A 540 10.18 -0.10 7.69
CA ALA A 540 10.97 1.12 7.87
C ALA A 540 10.82 2.09 6.69
N TYR A 541 11.10 3.38 6.94
CA TYR A 541 10.98 4.45 5.94
C TYR A 541 11.97 5.59 6.18
N LEU A 542 12.37 6.26 5.08
CA LEU A 542 13.39 7.30 5.00
C LEU A 542 12.78 8.66 4.59
N PHE A 543 12.62 9.58 5.53
CA PHE A 543 12.16 10.96 5.24
C PHE A 543 13.31 11.96 5.30
N GLY A 544 14.21 11.83 4.33
CA GLY A 544 15.35 12.73 4.11
C GLY A 544 16.69 12.06 4.39
N MET A 545 17.69 12.40 3.58
CA MET A 545 19.09 12.01 3.72
C MET A 545 19.98 13.14 3.23
N ASP A 546 21.19 13.28 3.78
CA ASP A 546 22.19 14.26 3.33
C ASP A 546 23.63 13.75 3.60
N TRP A 547 24.58 14.13 2.76
CA TRP A 547 25.97 13.69 2.86
C TRP A 547 26.78 14.49 3.89
N ALA A 548 27.76 13.82 4.51
CA ALA A 548 28.84 14.51 5.19
C ALA A 548 29.69 15.27 4.16
N ALA A 549 30.12 16.49 4.50
CA ALA A 549 30.94 17.34 3.64
C ALA A 549 32.35 16.79 3.39
N ASP A 550 32.74 15.70 4.07
CA ASP A 550 33.96 14.94 3.82
C ASP A 550 33.74 13.69 2.94
N GLY A 551 32.49 13.43 2.52
CA GLY A 551 32.08 12.32 1.66
C GLY A 551 32.10 10.93 2.30
N LYS A 552 32.33 10.77 3.62
CA LYS A 552 32.55 9.46 4.26
C LYS A 552 31.32 8.85 4.96
N SER A 553 30.26 9.62 5.12
CA SER A 553 29.01 9.17 5.76
C SER A 553 27.81 9.97 5.28
N ILE A 554 26.62 9.46 5.53
CA ILE A 554 25.32 10.05 5.18
C ILE A 554 24.50 10.11 6.47
N LEU A 555 23.88 11.25 6.78
CA LEU A 555 22.86 11.33 7.83
C LEU A 555 21.50 11.00 7.19
N ILE A 556 20.80 10.01 7.73
CA ILE A 556 19.45 9.63 7.31
C ILE A 556 18.44 9.86 8.43
N ASN A 557 17.22 10.20 8.05
CA ASN A 557 16.05 10.18 8.94
C ASN A 557 15.25 8.89 8.69
N ALA A 558 15.58 7.84 9.46
CA ALA A 558 14.91 6.56 9.41
C ALA A 558 13.88 6.46 10.53
N ASN A 559 12.63 6.10 10.22
CA ASN A 559 11.59 5.86 11.23
C ASN A 559 11.26 7.06 12.16
N ASN A 560 11.53 8.29 11.68
CA ASN A 560 11.51 9.55 12.42
C ASN A 560 12.62 9.72 13.48
N GLU A 561 13.73 8.97 13.38
CA GLU A 561 14.94 9.12 14.20
C GLU A 561 16.18 9.25 13.30
N LEU A 562 17.19 10.01 13.76
CA LEU A 562 18.38 10.30 12.95
C LEU A 562 19.46 9.24 13.13
N THR A 563 20.09 8.82 12.04
CA THR A 563 21.22 7.88 12.05
C THR A 563 22.28 8.31 11.05
N GLN A 564 23.54 8.39 11.47
CA GLN A 564 24.69 8.58 10.58
C GLN A 564 25.19 7.20 10.14
N VAL A 565 25.17 6.94 8.83
CA VAL A 565 25.61 5.71 8.18
C VAL A 565 26.94 5.96 7.48
N TYR A 566 27.96 5.16 7.79
CA TYR A 566 29.29 5.27 7.21
C TYR A 566 29.46 4.32 6.01
N LEU A 567 30.37 4.66 5.09
CA LEU A 567 30.67 3.81 3.92
C LEU A 567 31.23 2.42 4.28
N ASP A 568 31.71 2.22 5.51
CA ASP A 568 32.14 0.92 6.05
C ASP A 568 31.03 0.16 6.80
N LEU A 569 29.77 0.47 6.49
CA LEU A 569 28.53 -0.11 7.03
C LEU A 569 28.29 0.15 8.54
N LYS A 570 29.17 0.90 9.23
CA LYS A 570 28.90 1.32 10.61
C LYS A 570 27.73 2.30 10.65
N GLN A 571 27.00 2.28 11.76
CA GLN A 571 25.87 3.18 11.99
C GLN A 571 25.97 3.79 13.39
N LYS A 572 25.65 5.08 13.48
CA LYS A 572 25.60 5.86 14.72
C LYS A 572 24.21 6.50 14.83
N PRO A 573 23.29 5.94 15.64
CA PRO A 573 22.00 6.58 15.89
C PRO A 573 22.18 7.82 16.78
N PHE A 574 21.29 8.80 16.60
CA PHE A 574 21.10 9.94 17.48
C PHE A 574 19.71 9.81 18.11
N PRO A 575 19.61 9.47 19.42
CA PRO A 575 18.32 9.33 20.09
C PRO A 575 17.54 10.65 20.06
N MET A 576 16.26 10.60 19.64
CA MET A 576 15.41 11.77 19.53
C MET A 576 14.27 11.75 20.57
N ASP A 577 14.13 12.86 21.30
CA ASP A 577 12.98 13.10 22.19
C ASP A 577 11.69 13.39 21.40
N TYR A 578 11.83 13.97 20.21
CA TYR A 578 10.72 14.35 19.33
C TYR A 578 10.87 13.68 17.95
N PRO A 579 9.78 13.15 17.33
CA PRO A 579 9.84 12.58 16.00
C PRO A 579 10.35 13.58 14.96
N VAL A 580 11.38 13.19 14.21
CA VAL A 580 11.88 13.91 13.04
C VAL A 580 11.02 13.54 11.83
N VAL A 581 10.03 14.37 11.53
CA VAL A 581 9.10 14.15 10.41
C VAL A 581 9.79 14.37 9.05
N ARG A 582 10.87 15.17 9.02
CA ARG A 582 11.77 15.29 7.85
C ARG A 582 13.15 15.79 8.25
N LEU A 583 14.21 15.20 7.69
CA LEU A 583 15.52 15.82 7.56
C LEU A 583 15.55 16.61 6.24
N PHE A 584 15.96 17.87 6.29
CA PHE A 584 16.08 18.73 5.11
C PHE A 584 17.55 18.89 4.65
N GLN A 585 18.47 19.09 5.58
CA GLN A 585 19.90 19.35 5.31
C GLN A 585 20.75 19.07 6.56
N TRP A 586 22.03 18.73 6.39
CA TRP A 586 22.99 18.43 7.45
C TRP A 586 24.31 19.19 7.28
N ASP A 587 24.54 20.19 8.13
CA ASP A 587 25.86 20.78 8.34
C ASP A 587 26.70 19.86 9.23
N SER A 588 27.33 18.88 8.60
CA SER A 588 28.31 17.96 9.20
C SER A 588 29.60 18.62 9.71
N LYS A 589 29.88 19.90 9.36
CA LYS A 589 31.05 20.63 9.88
C LYS A 589 30.75 21.24 11.24
N ASN A 590 29.55 21.82 11.39
CA ASN A 590 29.08 22.41 12.64
C ASN A 590 28.23 21.43 13.50
N ASN A 591 28.03 20.20 13.03
CA ASN A 591 27.14 19.19 13.63
C ASN A 591 25.71 19.71 13.85
N SER A 592 25.15 20.44 12.89
CA SER A 592 23.74 20.89 12.95
C SER A 592 22.92 20.40 11.75
N ALA A 593 21.61 20.28 11.93
CA ALA A 593 20.68 19.82 10.90
C ALA A 593 19.42 20.69 10.84
N LEU A 594 18.92 20.93 9.62
CA LEU A 594 17.61 21.53 9.37
C LEU A 594 16.56 20.41 9.42
N LEU A 595 15.64 20.49 10.37
CA LEU A 595 14.65 19.43 10.62
C LEU A 595 13.21 19.99 10.66
N LEU A 596 12.26 19.17 10.23
CA LEU A 596 10.86 19.29 10.61
C LEU A 596 10.59 18.28 11.73
N ILE A 597 10.41 18.76 12.97
CA ILE A 597 10.13 17.88 14.12
C ILE A 597 8.69 18.03 14.61
N ARG A 598 8.18 17.02 15.33
CA ARG A 598 6.83 17.05 15.93
C ARG A 598 6.90 17.20 17.46
N ILE A 599 6.58 18.39 17.95
CA ILE A 599 6.46 18.68 19.39
C ILE A 599 4.98 18.67 19.78
N LYS A 600 4.59 17.75 20.70
CA LYS A 600 3.22 17.66 21.26
C LYS A 600 2.13 17.69 20.17
N GLY A 601 2.29 16.84 19.17
CA GLY A 601 1.39 16.73 18.01
C GLY A 601 1.56 17.79 16.91
N ILE A 602 2.22 18.93 17.18
CA ILE A 602 2.38 20.08 16.27
C ILE A 602 3.74 20.01 15.55
N LEU A 603 3.78 20.41 14.28
CA LEU A 603 5.02 20.47 13.49
C LEU A 603 5.79 21.78 13.77
N LYS A 604 7.12 21.71 13.90
CA LYS A 604 8.02 22.85 14.05
C LYS A 604 9.23 22.72 13.13
N PHE A 605 9.61 23.82 12.48
CA PHE A 605 10.82 23.91 11.69
C PHE A 605 11.98 24.39 12.58
N VAL A 606 13.05 23.58 12.68
CA VAL A 606 14.12 23.79 13.67
C VAL A 606 15.50 23.61 13.07
N GLU A 607 16.47 24.28 13.69
CA GLU A 607 17.90 23.98 13.58
C GLU A 607 18.31 23.19 14.83
N PHE A 608 18.71 21.93 14.64
CA PHE A 608 19.03 20.98 15.71
C PHE A 608 20.54 20.74 15.80
N ASN A 609 21.12 20.68 17.00
CA ASN A 609 22.54 20.42 17.24
C ASN A 609 22.77 18.95 17.66
N LEU A 610 23.44 18.20 16.80
CA LEU A 610 23.74 16.77 16.94
C LEU A 610 24.81 16.46 18.01
N THR A 611 25.39 17.49 18.64
CA THR A 611 26.42 17.36 19.69
C THR A 611 25.83 17.36 21.10
N ASN A 612 24.77 18.15 21.34
CA ASN A 612 24.16 18.34 22.66
C ASN A 612 22.62 18.16 22.68
N SER A 613 22.01 17.82 21.54
CA SER A 613 20.57 17.64 21.34
C SER A 613 19.70 18.89 21.57
N GLU A 614 20.30 20.08 21.66
CA GLU A 614 19.56 21.34 21.69
C GLU A 614 19.03 21.72 20.30
N PHE A 615 17.94 22.48 20.25
CA PHE A 615 17.42 23.02 18.99
C PHE A 615 16.85 24.43 19.13
N ARG A 616 16.92 25.18 18.03
CA ARG A 616 16.29 26.50 17.88
C ARG A 616 15.12 26.38 16.90
N ILE A 617 13.94 26.85 17.30
CA ILE A 617 12.82 27.04 16.35
C ILE A 617 13.21 28.18 15.40
N ILE A 618 13.19 27.91 14.10
CA ILE A 618 13.52 28.91 13.06
C ILE A 618 12.28 29.73 12.73
N SER A 619 11.16 29.07 12.46
CA SER A 619 9.90 29.71 12.11
C SER A 619 8.72 28.86 12.62
N ASP A 620 7.68 29.53 13.11
CA ASP A 620 6.41 28.90 13.48
C ASP A 620 5.50 28.61 12.28
N LYS A 621 5.87 29.08 11.09
CA LYS A 621 5.19 28.71 9.83
C LYS A 621 5.36 27.21 9.60
N ARG A 622 4.30 26.56 9.11
CA ARG A 622 4.39 25.19 8.60
C ARG A 622 5.22 25.18 7.30
N VAL A 623 6.39 24.56 7.37
CA VAL A 623 7.37 24.43 6.27
C VAL A 623 7.25 23.08 5.57
N ASN A 624 7.34 23.08 4.24
CA ASN A 624 7.31 21.90 3.36
C ASN A 624 8.72 21.47 2.93
N TRP A 625 9.64 22.42 2.71
CA TRP A 625 11.05 22.18 2.31
C TRP A 625 11.95 23.35 2.75
N ALA A 626 13.25 23.11 2.98
CA ALA A 626 14.21 24.16 3.31
C ALA A 626 15.66 23.76 2.97
N LEU A 627 16.51 24.71 2.60
CA LEU A 627 17.96 24.52 2.41
C LEU A 627 18.69 25.83 2.72
N LYS A 628 19.91 25.75 3.25
CA LYS A 628 20.89 26.84 3.18
C LYS A 628 21.70 26.74 1.88
N SER A 629 21.97 27.88 1.26
CA SER A 629 22.96 28.02 0.18
C SER A 629 24.40 27.86 0.69
N GLU A 630 25.36 27.85 -0.23
CA GLU A 630 26.79 27.87 0.05
C GLU A 630 27.23 29.15 0.79
N SER A 631 26.54 30.28 0.59
CA SER A 631 26.72 31.51 1.38
C SER A 631 26.12 31.45 2.80
N GLY A 632 25.38 30.37 3.13
CA GLY A 632 24.69 30.17 4.41
C GLY A 632 23.30 30.83 4.50
N GLN A 633 22.81 31.45 3.40
CA GLN A 633 21.49 32.05 3.32
C GLN A 633 20.41 30.96 3.36
N LEU A 634 19.55 31.00 4.37
CA LEU A 634 18.47 30.03 4.53
C LEU A 634 17.29 30.40 3.64
N ILE A 635 16.91 29.47 2.76
CA ILE A 635 15.67 29.51 1.98
C ILE A 635 14.73 28.43 2.51
N TYR A 636 13.44 28.74 2.66
CA TYR A 636 12.42 27.73 2.98
C TYR A 636 11.11 27.96 2.22
N LYS A 637 10.36 26.87 2.04
CA LYS A 637 9.06 26.85 1.36
C LYS A 637 7.94 26.55 2.36
N ASP A 638 6.93 27.40 2.43
CA ASP A 638 5.80 27.22 3.37
C ASP A 638 4.72 26.25 2.85
N HIS A 639 3.69 26.00 3.66
CA HIS A 639 2.54 25.16 3.30
C HIS A 639 1.63 25.72 2.18
N MET A 640 1.87 26.95 1.72
CA MET A 640 1.27 27.53 0.52
C MET A 640 2.15 27.32 -0.72
N ASP A 641 3.31 26.68 -0.54
CA ASP A 641 4.41 26.52 -1.50
C ASP A 641 5.04 27.84 -1.96
N ARG A 642 5.03 28.86 -1.10
CA ARG A 642 5.76 30.13 -1.31
C ARG A 642 7.14 30.08 -0.69
N PHE A 643 8.08 30.79 -1.29
CA PHE A 643 9.48 30.84 -0.88
C PHE A 643 9.77 32.02 0.05
N TRP A 644 10.56 31.77 1.09
CA TRP A 644 10.85 32.71 2.16
C TRP A 644 12.32 32.66 2.56
N GLN A 645 12.83 33.77 3.09
CA GLN A 645 14.15 33.90 3.72
C GLN A 645 14.04 34.66 5.04
N PRO A 646 14.91 34.40 6.06
CA PRO A 646 14.94 35.20 7.28
C PRO A 646 15.29 36.67 6.99
N GLY A 647 14.49 37.61 7.49
CA GLY A 647 14.77 39.04 7.44
C GLY A 647 15.21 39.61 8.80
N PRO A 648 15.47 40.93 8.89
CA PRO A 648 15.99 41.57 10.11
C PRO A 648 15.05 41.59 11.33
N ALA A 649 13.77 41.29 11.13
CA ALA A 649 12.72 41.29 12.16
C ALA A 649 11.64 40.23 11.92
N GLU A 650 11.31 39.97 10.65
CA GLU A 650 10.39 38.91 10.22
C GLU A 650 10.91 38.23 8.94
N ASP A 651 10.46 37.01 8.68
CA ASP A 651 10.78 36.26 7.45
C ASP A 651 10.17 36.97 6.22
N GLN A 652 11.01 37.27 5.23
CA GLN A 652 10.64 37.96 3.98
C GLN A 652 10.23 36.99 2.87
N LEU A 653 9.22 37.36 2.09
CA LEU A 653 8.73 36.62 0.93
C LEU A 653 9.64 36.89 -0.28
N ILE A 654 10.05 35.85 -1.01
CA ILE A 654 10.76 35.98 -2.28
C ILE A 654 9.70 36.15 -3.38
N GLU A 655 9.27 37.38 -3.64
CA GLU A 655 8.12 37.68 -4.53
C GLU A 655 8.31 37.16 -5.97
N ALA A 656 9.56 37.14 -6.47
CA ALA A 656 9.91 36.59 -7.78
C ALA A 656 9.58 35.08 -7.93
N LEU A 657 9.41 34.37 -6.82
CA LEU A 657 9.08 32.94 -6.77
C LEU A 657 7.61 32.63 -6.44
N ASP A 658 6.72 33.64 -6.39
CA ASP A 658 5.29 33.36 -6.18
C ASP A 658 4.71 32.50 -7.32
N GLY A 659 3.87 31.54 -6.93
CA GLY A 659 3.33 30.52 -7.83
C GLY A 659 4.32 29.45 -8.34
N GLN A 660 5.62 29.54 -8.07
CA GLN A 660 6.63 28.62 -8.62
C GLN A 660 6.83 27.32 -7.82
N GLY A 661 6.27 27.22 -6.62
CA GLY A 661 6.42 26.04 -5.77
C GLY A 661 5.38 24.93 -6.02
N SER A 662 5.86 23.68 -6.07
CA SER A 662 5.00 22.49 -6.07
C SER A 662 4.83 21.90 -4.67
N SER A 663 3.64 21.36 -4.38
CA SER A 663 3.29 20.72 -3.09
C SER A 663 3.89 19.33 -2.86
N LYS A 664 4.48 18.74 -3.91
CA LYS A 664 5.11 17.41 -3.86
C LYS A 664 6.64 17.46 -3.85
N LYS A 665 7.22 18.46 -4.53
CA LYS A 665 8.62 18.47 -4.97
C LYS A 665 9.50 19.25 -4.01
N GLY A 666 10.79 18.95 -3.99
CA GLY A 666 11.82 19.76 -3.34
C GLY A 666 12.07 21.09 -4.05
N PHE A 667 13.15 21.73 -3.65
CA PHE A 667 13.98 22.58 -4.49
C PHE A 667 15.44 22.30 -4.11
N VAL A 668 16.38 22.49 -5.03
CA VAL A 668 17.82 22.34 -4.77
C VAL A 668 18.49 23.70 -4.83
N ILE A 669 19.65 23.84 -4.20
CA ILE A 669 20.52 25.02 -4.35
C ILE A 669 21.89 24.53 -4.78
N ASN A 670 22.46 25.13 -5.82
CA ASN A 670 23.86 24.95 -6.21
C ASN A 670 24.43 26.26 -6.75
N ASP A 671 25.66 26.60 -6.35
CA ASP A 671 26.36 27.85 -6.66
C ASP A 671 25.54 29.11 -6.33
N ASN A 672 24.76 29.06 -5.25
CA ASN A 672 23.77 30.06 -4.82
C ASN A 672 22.63 30.31 -5.83
N VAL A 673 22.34 29.37 -6.73
CA VAL A 673 21.14 29.38 -7.58
C VAL A 673 20.15 28.35 -7.05
N ILE A 674 18.91 28.77 -6.77
CA ILE A 674 17.80 27.86 -6.48
C ILE A 674 17.33 27.25 -7.80
N TYR A 675 17.12 25.93 -7.86
CA TYR A 675 16.42 25.27 -8.95
C TYR A 675 15.19 24.53 -8.43
N GLY A 676 14.09 24.57 -9.19
CA GLY A 676 12.85 23.92 -8.80
C GLY A 676 11.94 23.56 -9.97
N ILE A 677 10.91 22.77 -9.68
CA ILE A 677 9.87 22.39 -10.64
C ILE A 677 8.50 22.82 -10.10
N ASN A 678 7.79 23.66 -10.84
CA ASN A 678 6.46 24.15 -10.46
C ASN A 678 5.34 23.12 -10.75
N ASP A 679 4.12 23.37 -10.28
CA ASP A 679 2.97 22.46 -10.50
C ASP A 679 2.56 22.34 -12.00
N SER A 680 3.10 23.17 -12.90
CA SER A 680 2.94 23.08 -14.36
C SER A 680 4.05 22.25 -15.05
N PHE A 681 4.91 21.59 -14.26
CA PHE A 681 6.11 20.86 -14.72
C PHE A 681 7.15 21.73 -15.45
N GLN A 682 7.19 23.02 -15.18
CA GLN A 682 8.26 23.89 -15.68
C GLN A 682 9.45 23.84 -14.73
N LEU A 683 10.64 23.62 -15.28
CA LEU A 683 11.91 23.80 -14.59
C LEU A 683 12.25 25.29 -14.60
N TRP A 684 12.66 25.82 -13.46
CA TRP A 684 13.04 27.22 -13.28
C TRP A 684 14.28 27.35 -12.38
N SER A 685 14.94 28.49 -12.51
CA SER A 685 16.07 28.93 -11.68
C SER A 685 15.80 30.28 -11.03
N TYR A 686 16.44 30.54 -9.89
CA TYR A 686 16.52 31.85 -9.26
C TYR A 686 17.90 32.07 -8.63
N ALA A 687 18.66 33.02 -9.18
CA ALA A 687 20.02 33.33 -8.71
C ALA A 687 19.94 34.29 -7.51
N LEU A 688 20.49 33.87 -6.36
CA LEU A 688 20.30 34.58 -5.08
C LEU A 688 21.05 35.93 -4.98
N ASN A 689 22.15 36.13 -5.72
CA ASN A 689 22.93 37.36 -5.65
C ASN A 689 22.42 38.43 -6.64
N GLU A 690 21.91 37.97 -7.78
CA GLU A 690 21.41 38.78 -8.90
C GLU A 690 19.90 39.06 -8.81
N GLU A 691 19.20 38.36 -7.91
CA GLU A 691 17.73 38.30 -7.78
C GLU A 691 17.00 37.93 -9.09
N LEU A 692 17.69 37.22 -9.99
CA LEU A 692 17.23 36.91 -11.35
C LEU A 692 16.45 35.59 -11.41
N PHE A 693 15.18 35.65 -11.82
CA PHE A 693 14.32 34.48 -12.09
C PHE A 693 14.28 34.13 -13.58
N GLU A 694 14.46 32.85 -13.91
CA GLU A 694 14.30 32.34 -15.29
C GLU A 694 13.50 31.04 -15.34
N ILE A 695 12.68 30.87 -16.39
CA ILE A 695 12.06 29.58 -16.72
C ILE A 695 12.94 28.89 -17.77
N ILE A 696 13.61 27.81 -17.36
CA ILE A 696 14.56 27.07 -18.18
C ILE A 696 13.85 26.26 -19.26
N GLY A 697 12.69 25.65 -18.94
CA GLY A 697 11.90 24.87 -19.90
C GLY A 697 10.85 24.00 -19.23
N LYS A 698 10.38 22.97 -19.93
CA LYS A 698 9.31 22.07 -19.44
C LYS A 698 9.79 20.62 -19.39
N LEU A 699 9.44 19.94 -18.30
CA LEU A 699 9.70 18.53 -18.07
C LEU A 699 8.43 17.66 -18.30
N PRO A 700 8.61 16.38 -18.64
CA PRO A 700 7.54 15.37 -18.64
C PRO A 700 6.75 15.26 -17.32
N SER A 701 5.48 14.89 -17.41
CA SER A 701 4.54 14.75 -16.28
C SER A 701 4.83 13.57 -15.33
N ASN A 702 5.76 12.67 -15.71
CA ASN A 702 6.23 11.57 -14.88
C ASN A 702 7.50 11.91 -14.06
N VAL A 703 8.11 13.10 -14.22
CA VAL A 703 9.13 13.57 -13.28
C VAL A 703 8.44 13.91 -11.96
N ASP A 704 8.66 13.12 -10.90
CA ASP A 704 7.99 13.30 -9.62
C ASP A 704 8.81 14.11 -8.61
N ASP A 705 10.15 14.17 -8.71
CA ASP A 705 10.97 15.16 -7.98
C ASP A 705 12.31 15.56 -8.66
N LEU A 706 12.87 16.70 -8.24
CA LEU A 706 14.24 17.18 -8.52
C LEU A 706 15.06 17.01 -7.25
N THR A 707 16.04 16.10 -7.27
CA THR A 707 16.68 15.59 -6.05
C THR A 707 18.06 16.18 -5.81
N ASP A 708 18.82 16.45 -6.87
CA ASP A 708 20.15 17.09 -6.81
C ASP A 708 20.51 17.75 -8.15
N ILE A 709 21.61 18.50 -8.19
CA ILE A 709 22.18 19.12 -9.40
C ILE A 709 23.71 19.19 -9.27
N ASN A 710 24.41 18.98 -10.38
CA ASN A 710 25.85 19.19 -10.48
C ASN A 710 26.18 19.83 -11.83
N GLN A 711 26.57 21.10 -11.82
CA GLN A 711 26.77 21.90 -13.04
C GLN A 711 25.49 21.84 -13.92
N ASP A 712 25.63 21.65 -15.23
CA ASP A 712 24.50 21.52 -16.15
C ASP A 712 23.71 20.20 -16.03
N GLN A 713 23.99 19.31 -15.08
CA GLN A 713 23.36 17.98 -14.98
C GLN A 713 22.42 17.88 -13.76
N LEU A 714 21.11 17.74 -14.03
CA LEU A 714 20.09 17.51 -13.01
C LEU A 714 20.03 16.03 -12.62
N PHE A 715 19.70 15.76 -11.35
CA PHE A 715 19.32 14.46 -10.82
C PHE A 715 17.84 14.49 -10.44
N ILE A 716 17.08 13.53 -10.95
CA ILE A 716 15.62 13.49 -10.85
C ILE A 716 15.13 12.09 -10.51
N THR A 717 13.98 12.03 -9.86
CA THR A 717 13.18 10.80 -9.71
C THR A 717 12.09 10.81 -10.77
N ILE A 718 12.08 9.77 -11.62
CA ILE A 718 11.07 9.58 -12.66
C ILE A 718 10.17 8.40 -12.28
N ARG A 719 8.85 8.60 -12.36
CA ARG A 719 7.85 7.55 -12.20
C ARG A 719 7.85 6.68 -13.46
N VAL A 720 8.02 5.38 -13.27
CA VAL A 720 7.91 4.35 -14.32
C VAL A 720 6.50 3.77 -14.28
N SER A 721 6.02 3.30 -13.13
CA SER A 721 4.63 2.88 -12.92
C SER A 721 4.16 3.07 -11.47
N SER A 722 2.87 2.83 -11.20
CA SER A 722 2.33 2.88 -9.83
C SER A 722 1.15 1.94 -9.66
N ASN A 723 1.42 0.68 -9.94
CA ASN A 723 0.44 -0.40 -9.98
C ASN A 723 -0.07 -0.68 -8.56
N LYS A 724 -1.33 -0.31 -8.31
CA LYS A 724 -2.05 -0.65 -7.07
C LYS A 724 -3.45 -1.11 -7.41
N GLU A 725 -3.86 -2.19 -6.77
CA GLU A 725 -5.08 -2.94 -7.06
C GLU A 725 -5.85 -3.23 -5.77
N VAL A 726 -7.19 -3.37 -5.89
CA VAL A 726 -8.05 -3.78 -4.79
C VAL A 726 -8.05 -5.31 -4.73
N VAL A 727 -7.62 -5.88 -3.60
CA VAL A 727 -7.63 -7.32 -3.36
C VAL A 727 -8.45 -7.66 -2.12
N GLU A 728 -9.15 -8.79 -2.17
CA GLU A 728 -9.96 -9.35 -1.11
C GLU A 728 -9.19 -10.49 -0.42
N LEU A 729 -9.10 -10.42 0.90
CA LEU A 729 -8.50 -11.44 1.75
C LEU A 729 -9.59 -12.09 2.59
N THR A 730 -9.73 -13.42 2.45
CA THR A 730 -10.66 -14.23 3.25
C THR A 730 -10.08 -14.53 4.62
N LEU A 731 -10.93 -14.56 5.64
CA LEU A 731 -10.60 -15.15 6.95
C LEU A 731 -10.99 -16.63 6.94
N ASN A 732 -10.20 -17.45 7.63
CA ASN A 732 -10.63 -18.79 8.03
C ASN A 732 -11.44 -18.70 9.34
N GLU A 733 -12.27 -19.71 9.59
CA GLU A 733 -12.99 -19.91 10.85
C GLU A 733 -12.08 -20.41 12.00
#